data_AF-A0A2V3J101-F1
#
_entry.id   AF-A0A2V3J101-F1
#
_cell.length_a   1.000
_cell.length_b   1.000
_cell.length_c   1.000
_cell.angle_alpha   90.00
_cell.angle_beta   90.00
_cell.angle_gamma   90.00
#
_symmetry.space_group_name_H-M   'P 1'
#
loop_
_entity.id
_entity.type
_entity.pdbx_description
1 polymer ?
#
loop_
_entity_poly.entity_id
_entity_poly.type
_entity_poly.pdbx_seq_one_letter_code
_entity_poly.pdbx_strand_id
1 'polypeptide(L)'
;MTAQQSAERIYYILKDALTQQAEVRKRAEKALRDAEEKEDYFASLAAIATAPNDQAESQSTISTQISVWISYIARSDFPNDWPNILSDLVQASKKEDGSVVLHALVTLDMVLKQLASRRLIPHRRALYRVAPMVFSELHNQFCNSLNILLQNAAPEEQLKMHFDVLVRCMKSFRRLINYGCENPADIAQLPSVMSKIVEYPDVFMRGATIGTEFQIRLSHLASKLVRVMHEGHPVQFQAYLPTFLKLYYDTIISYTPGVSHDRTCYQAALFLKNVAQCPSYRINSTTIAQFKAAPNLNPKPQGQASADTCRDIVLLFFDDDRTDLLIEAMITKIFVLTKREVETWAADPESLILDEDAAEWGAQSLRHECEELFKMLLIRDKPRIVPKILKLAEAVSKDKPLMLDACYRAVGRAVYDIQGAFDFEVWLNGHLGAILQSDYSDNLGERIIQARTAWLVAQFAEQLTRDSRRVINPLLVRLVTFMERDLVVALTAAKAIQTLAEDLGFHAGDFAAHLHVCLENCFRLMTKCDAFETKRDILGTVTCLVERCLPQHVAGEVELIATALPQMWENTGVISEHTNERLMEKRDLEGGLDVSGLHEKSSGGEVLLRTSIVGLLTALMRKVGAVCVQVERMNRMVIAVLQFSLDMSKEGGGLYLVEEGCELWSALIAASTKYTKEVRMLFPMTERILGVDFDNLREVFRVMESYALLGGDEFMNEFGDALKSILMRALGAVKDRGCLAAADILNSMLIRFPGQGVRYMAEILRDMLAKVFAKRESQVVSCAFVGLLARAVLTNIEEFETLVLERDESKCVDLMDCLVENLDAMYGLAIRKRTVACLCMVMRRYWASEAIRMRFGAVASVIVQVVRQEENAGKRDGAGGEGGKEFCAAGCQVRGGG
;
A
#
# COMPACT_ATOMS: atom_id res chain seq x y z
N MET A 1 22.92 33.85 38.24
CA MET A 1 23.89 33.00 37.51
C MET A 1 24.30 33.74 36.26
N THR A 2 25.54 33.61 35.79
CA THR A 2 25.88 34.11 34.44
C THR A 2 25.19 33.22 33.39
N ALA A 3 24.86 33.76 32.22
CA ALA A 3 24.20 33.01 31.13
C ALA A 3 24.98 31.75 30.69
N GLN A 4 26.29 31.73 30.94
CA GLN A 4 27.16 30.58 30.69
C GLN A 4 26.98 29.49 31.76
N GLN A 5 26.80 29.87 33.04
CA GLN A 5 26.52 28.92 34.12
C GLN A 5 25.12 28.29 34.00
N SER A 6 24.12 29.03 33.49
CA SER A 6 22.80 28.47 33.22
C SER A 6 22.85 27.51 32.03
N ALA A 7 23.53 27.88 30.94
CA ALA A 7 23.75 26.99 29.79
C ALA A 7 24.45 25.68 30.19
N GLU A 8 25.49 25.72 31.02
CA GLU A 8 26.15 24.51 31.52
C GLU A 8 25.20 23.65 32.37
N ARG A 9 24.44 24.24 33.28
CA ARG A 9 23.46 23.52 34.11
C ARG A 9 22.39 22.83 33.26
N ILE A 10 21.83 23.54 32.29
CA ILE A 10 20.83 22.99 31.36
C ILE A 10 21.45 21.87 30.53
N TYR A 11 22.66 22.07 29.99
CA TYR A 11 23.38 21.04 29.24
C TYR A 11 23.53 19.73 30.01
N TYR A 12 23.93 19.78 31.28
CA TYR A 12 24.06 18.58 32.11
C TYR A 12 22.71 17.93 32.42
N ILE A 13 21.65 18.71 32.65
CA ILE A 13 20.31 18.15 32.89
C ILE A 13 19.77 17.46 31.63
N LEU A 14 19.95 18.06 30.46
CA LEU A 14 19.59 17.45 29.17
C LEU A 14 20.42 16.18 28.92
N LYS A 15 21.72 16.21 29.23
CA LYS A 15 22.62 15.06 29.13
C LYS A 15 22.20 13.91 30.06
N ASP A 16 21.82 14.19 31.30
CA ASP A 16 21.35 13.16 32.23
C ASP A 16 19.99 12.59 31.79
N ALA A 17 19.09 13.43 31.29
CA ALA A 17 17.78 13.00 30.83
C ALA A 17 17.85 12.13 29.54
N LEU A 18 18.92 12.23 28.74
CA LEU A 18 19.18 11.31 27.62
C LEU A 18 19.38 9.85 28.08
N THR A 19 19.76 9.61 29.33
CA THR A 19 19.91 8.26 29.89
C THR A 19 18.60 7.65 30.41
N GLN A 20 17.50 8.42 30.43
CA GLN A 20 16.22 8.04 31.05
C GLN A 20 15.08 7.87 30.03
N GLN A 21 13.95 7.24 30.42
CA GLN A 21 12.78 6.97 29.56
C GLN A 21 12.05 8.25 29.07
N ALA A 22 11.34 8.16 27.95
CA ALA A 22 10.72 9.30 27.25
C ALA A 22 9.72 10.13 28.08
N GLU A 23 8.98 9.53 29.01
CA GLU A 23 8.06 10.27 29.91
C GLU A 23 8.82 11.10 30.96
N VAL A 24 9.94 10.59 31.45
CA VAL A 24 10.78 11.29 32.43
C VAL A 24 11.44 12.51 31.79
N ARG A 25 11.79 12.41 30.49
CA ARG A 25 12.30 13.53 29.68
C ARG A 25 11.31 14.69 29.58
N LYS A 26 10.04 14.41 29.22
CA LYS A 26 8.98 15.45 29.14
C LYS A 26 8.72 16.14 30.48
N ARG A 27 8.80 15.40 31.59
CA ARG A 27 8.65 15.97 32.94
C ARG A 27 9.83 16.85 33.33
N ALA A 28 11.05 16.44 32.99
CA ALA A 28 12.26 17.25 33.22
C ALA A 28 12.25 18.55 32.39
N GLU A 29 11.82 18.50 31.13
CA GLU A 29 11.66 19.67 30.26
C GLU A 29 10.65 20.68 30.83
N LYS A 30 9.47 20.19 31.24
CA LYS A 30 8.46 21.04 31.85
C LYS A 30 8.97 21.66 33.16
N ALA A 31 9.63 20.87 34.01
CA ALA A 31 10.20 21.35 35.26
C ALA A 31 11.31 22.39 35.05
N LEU A 32 12.14 22.27 34.01
CA LEU A 32 13.13 23.30 33.65
C LEU A 32 12.47 24.60 33.20
N ARG A 33 11.49 24.48 32.30
CA ARG A 33 10.74 25.62 31.76
C ARG A 33 9.95 26.37 32.83
N ASP A 34 9.49 25.66 33.86
CA ASP A 34 8.77 26.24 34.99
C ASP A 34 9.72 26.83 36.07
N ALA A 35 11.01 26.44 36.08
CA ALA A 35 12.00 26.85 37.08
C ALA A 35 12.87 28.06 36.66
N GLU A 36 12.96 28.35 35.36
CA GLU A 36 13.71 29.49 34.81
C GLU A 36 12.76 30.49 34.16
N GLU A 37 13.14 31.78 34.13
CA GLU A 37 12.40 32.76 33.33
C GLU A 37 12.50 32.35 31.85
N LYS A 38 11.37 32.38 31.14
CA LYS A 38 11.23 31.83 29.78
C LYS A 38 12.27 32.41 28.78
N GLU A 39 12.67 33.66 28.95
CA GLU A 39 13.70 34.31 28.12
C GLU A 39 15.11 33.78 28.42
N ASP A 40 15.47 33.60 29.69
CA ASP A 40 16.76 33.06 30.13
C ASP A 40 16.94 31.60 29.71
N TYR A 41 15.86 30.82 29.73
CA TYR A 41 15.83 29.44 29.26
C TYR A 41 16.19 29.34 27.77
N PHE A 42 15.54 30.14 26.91
CA PHE A 42 15.83 30.15 25.48
C PHE A 42 17.21 30.71 25.14
N ALA A 43 17.68 31.73 25.87
CA ALA A 43 19.03 32.26 25.72
C ALA A 43 20.10 31.19 26.06
N SER A 44 19.87 30.41 27.11
CA SER A 44 20.76 29.32 27.52
C SER A 44 20.76 28.17 26.51
N LEU A 45 19.60 27.79 25.96
CA LEU A 45 19.53 26.81 24.87
C LEU A 45 20.20 27.30 23.58
N ALA A 46 20.07 28.57 23.23
CA ALA A 46 20.76 29.17 22.08
C ALA A 46 22.29 29.17 22.27
N ALA A 47 22.78 29.41 23.50
CA ALA A 47 24.20 29.29 23.83
C ALA A 47 24.71 27.85 23.64
N ILE A 48 23.95 26.85 24.10
CA ILE A 48 24.29 25.43 23.90
C ILE A 48 24.31 25.07 22.40
N ALA A 49 23.32 25.56 21.64
CA ALA A 49 23.20 25.32 20.21
C ALA A 49 24.36 25.90 19.37
N THR A 50 25.11 26.84 19.94
CA THR A 50 26.13 27.65 19.25
C THR A 50 27.53 27.53 19.89
N ALA A 51 27.69 26.59 20.81
CA ALA A 51 28.95 26.24 21.45
C ALA A 51 29.80 25.28 20.58
N PRO A 52 31.13 25.31 20.68
CA PRO A 52 32.01 24.35 19.99
C PRO A 52 31.74 22.94 20.48
N ASN A 53 31.82 21.96 19.57
CA ASN A 53 31.72 20.56 19.93
C ASN A 53 33.13 20.06 20.30
N ASP A 54 33.32 19.58 21.54
CA ASP A 54 34.57 18.93 21.95
C ASP A 54 34.71 17.59 21.21
N GLN A 55 35.84 17.38 20.55
CA GLN A 55 36.04 16.33 19.52
C GLN A 55 36.10 14.88 20.05
N ALA A 56 35.78 14.61 21.32
CA ALA A 56 35.67 13.22 21.79
C ALA A 56 34.42 12.55 21.18
N GLU A 57 34.56 11.33 20.63
CA GLU A 57 33.46 10.60 19.96
C GLU A 57 32.20 10.45 20.84
N SER A 58 32.38 10.32 22.16
CA SER A 58 31.28 10.26 23.14
C SER A 58 30.55 11.59 23.33
N GLN A 59 31.19 12.74 23.08
CA GLN A 59 30.59 14.07 23.18
C GLN A 59 29.89 14.48 21.88
N SER A 60 30.37 14.03 20.71
CA SER A 60 29.73 14.26 19.41
C SER A 60 28.31 13.66 19.30
N THR A 61 28.12 12.46 19.84
CA THR A 61 26.80 11.81 19.90
C THR A 61 25.85 12.56 20.85
N ILE A 62 26.34 13.04 22.00
CA ILE A 62 25.57 13.85 22.95
C ILE A 62 25.16 15.19 22.33
N SER A 63 26.09 15.90 21.69
CA SER A 63 25.79 17.15 20.96
C SER A 63 24.70 16.94 19.90
N THR A 64 24.79 15.85 19.12
CA THR A 64 23.76 15.51 18.14
C THR A 64 22.39 15.30 18.78
N GLN A 65 22.33 14.62 19.93
CA GLN A 65 21.06 14.42 20.66
C GLN A 65 20.52 15.73 21.23
N ILE A 66 21.38 16.62 21.71
CA ILE A 66 20.98 17.96 22.16
C ILE A 66 20.42 18.78 21.00
N SER A 67 21.03 18.74 19.82
CA SER A 67 20.48 19.34 18.59
C SER A 67 19.09 18.78 18.25
N VAL A 68 18.87 17.47 18.45
CA VAL A 68 17.55 16.85 18.26
C VAL A 68 16.54 17.43 19.26
N TRP A 69 16.91 17.61 20.52
CA TRP A 69 16.03 18.18 21.54
C TRP A 69 15.68 19.64 21.26
N ILE A 70 16.70 20.45 20.95
CA ILE A 70 16.51 21.85 20.52
C ILE A 70 15.54 21.89 19.32
N SER A 71 15.64 20.95 18.39
CA SER A 71 14.71 20.88 17.25
C SER A 71 13.26 20.58 17.65
N TYR A 72 13.02 19.75 18.68
CA TYR A 72 11.68 19.46 19.19
C TYR A 72 11.08 20.65 19.94
N ILE A 73 11.90 21.36 20.73
CA ILE A 73 11.50 22.59 21.41
C ILE A 73 11.15 23.66 20.36
N ALA A 74 12.02 23.87 19.36
CA ALA A 74 11.76 24.77 18.24
C ALA A 74 10.47 24.37 17.48
N ARG A 75 10.18 23.06 17.34
CA ARG A 75 8.92 22.59 16.74
C ARG A 75 7.68 22.91 17.56
N SER A 76 7.78 23.29 18.82
CA SER A 76 6.63 23.67 19.66
C SER A 76 6.56 25.19 19.78
N ASP A 77 7.70 25.82 20.00
CA ASP A 77 7.79 27.20 20.49
C ASP A 77 8.06 28.23 19.37
N PHE A 78 8.68 27.86 18.24
CA PHE A 78 8.76 28.78 17.08
C PHE A 78 7.38 28.89 16.41
N PRO A 79 6.94 30.05 15.89
CA PRO A 79 7.61 31.35 15.90
C PRO A 79 7.25 32.25 17.10
N ASN A 80 6.33 31.84 17.98
CA ASN A 80 5.72 32.73 18.96
C ASN A 80 6.59 32.89 20.22
N ASP A 81 7.01 31.77 20.79
CA ASP A 81 7.72 31.71 22.07
C ASP A 81 9.24 31.80 21.89
N TRP A 82 9.77 31.29 20.76
CA TRP A 82 11.19 31.33 20.44
C TRP A 82 11.44 31.83 19.00
N PRO A 83 11.25 33.14 18.73
CA PRO A 83 11.37 33.69 17.38
C PRO A 83 12.80 33.71 16.82
N ASN A 84 13.82 33.83 17.68
CA ASN A 84 15.21 34.12 17.27
C ASN A 84 16.09 32.89 16.99
N ILE A 85 15.63 31.67 17.25
CA ILE A 85 16.45 30.45 17.10
C ILE A 85 17.11 30.32 15.72
N LEU A 86 16.40 30.63 14.64
CA LEU A 86 16.95 30.55 13.29
C LEU A 86 17.99 31.66 13.03
N SER A 87 17.77 32.87 13.54
CA SER A 87 18.76 33.96 13.40
C SER A 87 20.01 33.68 14.23
N ASP A 88 19.87 33.11 15.44
CA ASP A 88 20.98 32.81 16.33
C ASP A 88 21.90 31.74 15.72
N LEU A 89 21.30 30.69 15.15
CA LEU A 89 22.03 29.64 14.43
C LEU A 89 22.72 30.17 13.16
N VAL A 90 22.08 31.08 12.42
CA VAL A 90 22.68 31.76 11.25
C VAL A 90 23.85 32.67 11.65
N GLN A 91 23.80 33.31 12.81
CA GLN A 91 24.94 34.10 13.30
C GLN A 91 26.10 33.19 13.75
N ALA A 92 25.79 32.07 14.40
CA ALA A 92 26.80 31.12 14.83
C ALA A 92 27.53 30.44 13.65
N SER A 93 26.87 30.21 12.53
CA SER A 93 27.52 29.66 11.33
C SER A 93 28.50 30.62 10.65
N LYS A 94 28.54 31.90 11.05
CA LYS A 94 29.48 32.90 10.52
C LYS A 94 30.77 33.03 11.32
N LYS A 95 30.89 32.33 12.46
CA LYS A 95 32.10 32.36 13.29
C LYS A 95 33.28 31.70 12.57
N GLU A 96 34.50 32.05 12.96
CA GLU A 96 35.73 31.52 12.33
C GLU A 96 36.04 30.06 12.70
N ASP A 97 35.53 29.58 13.84
CA ASP A 97 35.74 28.21 14.30
C ASP A 97 34.87 27.20 13.53
N GLY A 98 35.53 26.34 12.75
CA GLY A 98 34.88 25.29 11.95
C GLY A 98 34.04 24.29 12.76
N SER A 99 34.39 24.02 14.02
CA SER A 99 33.59 23.13 14.90
C SER A 99 32.25 23.79 15.27
N VAL A 100 32.27 25.07 15.59
CA VAL A 100 31.07 25.87 15.90
C VAL A 100 30.18 26.00 14.67
N VAL A 101 30.77 26.25 13.50
CA VAL A 101 30.03 26.33 12.22
C VAL A 101 29.32 25.02 11.93
N LEU A 102 30.03 23.89 12.04
CA LEU A 102 29.43 22.58 11.77
C LEU A 102 28.31 22.25 12.75
N HIS A 103 28.51 22.49 14.06
CA HIS A 103 27.49 22.23 15.08
C HIS A 103 26.24 23.11 14.87
N ALA A 104 26.41 24.39 14.59
CA ALA A 104 25.31 25.30 14.27
C ALA A 104 24.52 24.84 13.03
N LEU A 105 25.21 24.39 11.98
CA LEU A 105 24.58 23.87 10.76
C LEU A 105 23.87 22.53 10.98
N VAL A 106 24.40 21.65 11.84
CA VAL A 106 23.74 20.40 12.24
C VAL A 106 22.44 20.70 13.00
N THR A 107 22.50 21.59 13.98
CA THR A 107 21.31 22.01 14.75
C THR A 107 20.30 22.70 13.84
N LEU A 108 20.75 23.57 12.93
CA LEU A 108 19.89 24.24 11.95
C LEU A 108 19.21 23.24 11.00
N ASP A 109 19.92 22.25 10.46
CA ASP A 109 19.34 21.18 9.62
C ASP A 109 18.24 20.40 10.36
N MET A 110 18.43 20.12 11.65
CA MET A 110 17.44 19.44 12.49
C MET A 110 16.24 20.32 12.81
N VAL A 111 16.44 21.57 13.19
CA VAL A 111 15.36 22.55 13.40
C VAL A 111 14.53 22.71 12.12
N LEU A 112 15.18 22.90 10.96
CA LEU A 112 14.48 22.97 9.68
C LEU A 112 13.72 21.68 9.36
N LYS A 113 14.25 20.49 9.70
CA LYS A 113 13.53 19.22 9.56
C LYS A 113 12.25 19.19 10.37
N GLN A 114 12.29 19.67 11.61
CA GLN A 114 11.11 19.72 12.48
C GLN A 114 10.11 20.79 12.05
N LEU A 115 10.57 21.98 11.64
CA LEU A 115 9.66 23.02 11.15
C LEU A 115 9.00 22.62 9.82
N ALA A 116 9.72 21.96 8.92
CA ALA A 116 9.20 21.47 7.65
C ALA A 116 8.08 20.42 7.81
N SER A 117 8.06 19.64 8.89
CA SER A 117 7.00 18.65 9.12
C SER A 117 5.71 19.25 9.72
N ARG A 118 5.64 20.57 9.92
CA ARG A 118 4.38 21.26 10.27
C ARG A 118 3.54 21.51 9.00
N ARG A 119 2.30 21.02 9.02
CA ARG A 119 1.39 21.09 7.85
C ARG A 119 0.45 22.30 7.86
N LEU A 120 0.30 23.00 8.98
CA LEU A 120 -0.61 24.15 9.08
C LEU A 120 -0.01 25.40 8.43
N ILE A 121 -0.83 26.12 7.66
CA ILE A 121 -0.45 27.31 6.88
C ILE A 121 0.18 28.42 7.74
N PRO A 122 -0.33 28.78 8.94
CA PRO A 122 0.27 29.84 9.76
C PRO A 122 1.74 29.57 10.11
N HIS A 123 2.09 28.32 10.42
CA HIS A 123 3.47 27.93 10.72
C HIS A 123 4.36 27.95 9.48
N ARG A 124 3.83 27.59 8.31
CA ARG A 124 4.56 27.69 7.03
C ARG A 124 4.88 29.14 6.67
N ARG A 125 3.90 30.05 6.81
CA ARG A 125 4.11 31.49 6.60
C ARG A 125 5.18 32.08 7.51
N ALA A 126 5.28 31.60 8.75
CA ALA A 126 6.35 32.03 9.65
C ALA A 126 7.73 31.58 9.14
N LEU A 127 7.84 30.36 8.63
CA LEU A 127 9.08 29.88 8.00
C LEU A 127 9.40 30.68 6.72
N TYR A 128 8.41 31.03 5.90
CA TYR A 128 8.60 31.83 4.67
C TYR A 128 9.29 33.17 4.94
N ARG A 129 8.98 33.81 6.07
CA ARG A 129 9.57 35.10 6.45
C ARG A 129 11.06 35.01 6.75
N VAL A 130 11.51 33.89 7.32
CA VAL A 130 12.90 33.71 7.78
C VAL A 130 13.76 32.94 6.77
N ALA A 131 13.13 32.16 5.89
CA ALA A 131 13.79 31.31 4.91
C ALA A 131 14.81 32.03 4.00
N PRO A 132 14.57 33.26 3.46
CA PRO A 132 15.56 33.93 2.60
C PRO A 132 16.89 34.21 3.30
N MET A 133 16.83 34.63 4.58
CA MET A 133 18.01 34.88 5.40
C MET A 133 18.81 33.59 5.62
N VAL A 134 18.11 32.52 6.01
CA VAL A 134 18.72 31.20 6.23
C VAL A 134 19.32 30.64 4.94
N PHE A 135 18.63 30.79 3.81
CA PHE A 135 19.10 30.32 2.52
C PHE A 135 20.37 31.05 2.07
N SER A 136 20.42 32.37 2.26
CA SER A 136 21.60 33.17 1.92
C SER A 136 22.84 32.73 2.69
N GLU A 137 22.71 32.44 3.98
CA GLU A 137 23.84 31.98 4.79
C GLU A 137 24.29 30.56 4.39
N LEU A 138 23.34 29.65 4.19
CA LEU A 138 23.65 28.30 3.71
C LEU A 138 24.36 28.33 2.34
N HIS A 139 24.02 29.28 1.47
CA HIS A 139 24.67 29.50 0.18
C HIS A 139 26.12 29.98 0.33
N ASN A 140 26.39 30.89 1.26
CA ASN A 140 27.76 31.33 1.57
C ASN A 140 28.63 30.15 2.04
N GLN A 141 28.13 29.37 3.01
CA GLN A 141 28.84 28.20 3.54
C GLN A 141 29.03 27.10 2.48
N PHE A 142 28.04 26.91 1.62
CA PHE A 142 28.10 26.01 0.47
C PHE A 142 29.21 26.44 -0.51
N CYS A 143 29.25 27.73 -0.87
CA CYS A 143 30.25 28.24 -1.80
C CYS A 143 31.67 28.17 -1.21
N ASN A 144 31.84 28.54 0.05
CA ASN A 144 33.13 28.49 0.73
C ASN A 144 33.68 27.05 0.78
N SER A 145 32.88 26.11 1.30
CA SER A 145 33.29 24.71 1.42
C SER A 145 33.53 24.06 0.06
N LEU A 146 32.74 24.38 -0.96
CA LEU A 146 32.97 23.88 -2.32
C LEU A 146 34.31 24.41 -2.89
N ASN A 147 34.59 25.70 -2.73
CA ASN A 147 35.84 26.28 -3.23
C ASN A 147 37.07 25.65 -2.55
N ILE A 148 37.01 25.40 -1.24
CA ILE A 148 38.08 24.72 -0.48
C ILE A 148 38.29 23.29 -1.00
N LEU A 149 37.21 22.55 -1.26
CA LEU A 149 37.28 21.19 -1.81
C LEU A 149 37.85 21.15 -3.23
N LEU A 150 37.60 22.19 -4.04
CA LEU A 150 38.12 22.29 -5.40
C LEU A 150 39.60 22.73 -5.45
N GLN A 151 40.06 23.47 -4.45
CA GLN A 151 41.43 24.03 -4.41
C GLN A 151 42.46 23.11 -3.74
N ASN A 152 42.05 22.25 -2.80
CA ASN A 152 42.98 21.50 -1.96
C ASN A 152 43.12 20.02 -2.36
N ALA A 153 44.37 19.59 -2.59
CA ALA A 153 44.78 18.18 -2.66
C ALA A 153 45.10 17.59 -1.26
N ALA A 154 44.44 18.08 -0.21
CA ALA A 154 44.69 17.71 1.17
C ALA A 154 44.21 16.27 1.49
N PRO A 155 44.77 15.58 2.51
CA PRO A 155 44.34 14.24 2.92
C PRO A 155 42.86 14.20 3.33
N GLU A 156 42.19 13.08 3.04
CA GLU A 156 40.72 12.89 3.13
C GLU A 156 40.11 13.27 4.49
N GLU A 157 40.84 13.07 5.59
CA GLU A 157 40.40 13.40 6.95
C GLU A 157 40.20 14.91 7.16
N GLN A 158 41.00 15.76 6.51
CA GLN A 158 40.90 17.23 6.63
C GLN A 158 39.75 17.79 5.77
N LEU A 159 39.36 17.07 4.72
CA LEU A 159 38.28 17.48 3.80
C LEU A 159 36.89 16.98 4.24
N LYS A 160 36.83 15.99 5.13
CA LYS A 160 35.59 15.40 5.66
C LYS A 160 34.61 16.44 6.23
N MET A 161 35.13 17.40 7.01
CA MET A 161 34.31 18.47 7.59
C MET A 161 33.59 19.29 6.51
N HIS A 162 34.28 19.65 5.43
CA HIS A 162 33.70 20.41 4.32
C HIS A 162 32.66 19.61 3.53
N PHE A 163 32.87 18.29 3.36
CA PHE A 163 31.85 17.41 2.80
C PHE A 163 30.59 17.37 3.68
N ASP A 164 30.74 17.29 5.00
CA ASP A 164 29.60 17.29 5.92
C ASP A 164 28.83 18.62 5.88
N VAL A 165 29.52 19.75 5.79
CA VAL A 165 28.91 21.07 5.57
C VAL A 165 28.08 21.08 4.28
N LEU A 166 28.66 20.65 3.15
CA LEU A 166 27.93 20.57 1.88
C LEU A 166 26.69 19.66 1.97
N VAL A 167 26.81 18.50 2.62
CA VAL A 167 25.69 17.58 2.84
C VAL A 167 24.57 18.25 3.63
N ARG A 168 24.89 19.00 4.69
CA ARG A 168 23.90 19.74 5.50
C ARG A 168 23.26 20.88 4.69
N CYS A 169 24.04 21.66 3.95
CA CYS A 169 23.50 22.71 3.07
C CYS A 169 22.53 22.13 2.04
N MET A 170 22.89 21.05 1.34
CA MET A 170 22.03 20.42 0.34
C MET A 170 20.71 19.88 0.93
N LYS A 171 20.77 19.27 2.12
CA LYS A 171 19.55 18.84 2.84
C LYS A 171 18.66 20.03 3.21
N SER A 172 19.26 21.11 3.71
CA SER A 172 18.55 22.32 4.11
C SER A 172 17.94 23.06 2.92
N PHE A 173 18.68 23.24 1.82
CA PHE A 173 18.16 23.81 0.57
C PHE A 173 16.92 23.06 0.10
N ARG A 174 16.97 21.72 0.07
CA ARG A 174 15.82 20.90 -0.34
C ARG A 174 14.59 21.13 0.52
N ARG A 175 14.75 21.31 1.84
CA ARG A 175 13.62 21.60 2.73
C ARG A 175 13.10 23.03 2.56
N LEU A 176 13.99 24.01 2.39
CA LEU A 176 13.61 25.40 2.21
C LEU A 176 12.92 25.64 0.85
N ILE A 177 13.36 24.98 -0.22
CA ILE A 177 12.67 25.05 -1.51
C ILE A 177 11.25 24.47 -1.40
N ASN A 178 11.09 23.30 -0.76
CA ASN A 178 9.79 22.62 -0.71
C ASN A 178 8.81 23.22 0.33
N TYR A 179 9.33 23.71 1.46
CA TYR A 179 8.51 24.12 2.60
C TYR A 179 8.78 25.54 3.11
N GLY A 180 9.82 26.20 2.61
CA GLY A 180 10.30 27.51 3.06
C GLY A 180 10.02 28.66 2.09
N CYS A 181 9.39 28.42 0.94
CA CYS A 181 8.94 29.48 0.04
C CYS A 181 7.59 29.14 -0.60
N GLU A 182 6.86 30.15 -1.07
CA GLU A 182 5.68 29.95 -1.94
C GLU A 182 6.12 29.82 -3.41
N ASN A 183 7.09 30.64 -3.82
CA ASN A 183 7.69 30.61 -5.14
C ASN A 183 9.22 30.54 -5.04
N PRO A 184 9.89 29.49 -5.55
CA PRO A 184 11.34 29.38 -5.53
C PRO A 184 12.08 30.47 -6.30
N ALA A 185 11.40 31.15 -7.23
CA ALA A 185 11.98 32.29 -7.96
C ALA A 185 12.34 33.47 -7.04
N ASP A 186 11.73 33.55 -5.85
CA ASP A 186 12.01 34.60 -4.86
C ASP A 186 13.35 34.38 -4.13
N ILE A 187 13.96 33.20 -4.29
CA ILE A 187 15.24 32.85 -3.67
C ILE A 187 16.39 33.31 -4.57
N ALA A 188 16.97 34.47 -4.28
CA ALA A 188 18.01 35.10 -5.08
C ALA A 188 19.26 34.21 -5.33
N GLN A 189 19.64 33.36 -4.37
CA GLN A 189 20.83 32.52 -4.46
C GLN A 189 20.59 31.17 -5.17
N LEU A 190 19.33 30.79 -5.43
CA LEU A 190 18.99 29.50 -6.04
C LEU A 190 19.63 29.28 -7.42
N PRO A 191 19.68 30.27 -8.34
CA PRO A 191 20.37 30.12 -9.62
C PRO A 191 21.85 29.76 -9.47
N SER A 192 22.54 30.32 -8.47
CA SER A 192 23.95 30.01 -8.20
C SER A 192 24.15 28.59 -7.65
N VAL A 193 23.24 28.10 -6.81
CA VAL A 193 23.28 26.70 -6.36
C VAL A 193 23.12 25.75 -7.54
N MET A 194 22.15 26.02 -8.42
CA MET A 194 21.89 25.19 -9.60
C MET A 194 23.04 25.26 -10.61
N SER A 195 23.65 26.43 -10.84
CA SER A 195 24.79 26.54 -11.76
C SER A 195 25.99 25.74 -11.26
N LYS A 196 26.30 25.81 -9.96
CA LYS A 196 27.42 25.04 -9.35
C LYS A 196 27.23 23.53 -9.45
N ILE A 197 26.00 23.03 -9.34
CA ILE A 197 25.72 21.59 -9.55
C ILE A 197 26.04 21.17 -10.99
N VAL A 198 25.76 22.04 -11.96
CA VAL A 198 26.03 21.79 -13.38
C VAL A 198 27.50 21.97 -13.73
N GLU A 199 28.17 22.99 -13.18
CA GLU A 199 29.59 23.31 -13.42
C GLU A 199 30.53 22.24 -12.89
N TYR A 200 30.18 21.59 -11.78
CA TYR A 200 30.99 20.56 -11.12
C TYR A 200 30.26 19.20 -11.11
N PRO A 201 29.96 18.62 -12.29
CA PRO A 201 29.21 17.38 -12.38
C PRO A 201 29.98 16.21 -11.77
N ASP A 202 31.32 16.23 -11.76
CA ASP A 202 32.12 15.16 -11.15
C ASP A 202 31.93 15.10 -9.62
N VAL A 203 31.69 16.25 -8.97
CA VAL A 203 31.40 16.35 -7.53
C VAL A 203 29.95 15.99 -7.22
N PHE A 204 29.01 16.50 -8.01
CA PHE A 204 27.58 16.48 -7.67
C PHE A 204 26.73 15.51 -8.48
N MET A 205 27.26 14.85 -9.51
CA MET A 205 26.42 14.09 -10.44
C MET A 205 27.09 12.76 -10.79
N ARG A 206 28.31 12.77 -11.30
CA ARG A 206 29.01 11.57 -11.78
C ARG A 206 29.61 10.72 -10.67
N GLY A 207 29.77 11.28 -9.46
CA GLY A 207 30.21 10.56 -8.26
C GLY A 207 31.40 9.63 -8.48
N ALA A 208 32.26 10.00 -9.47
CA ALA A 208 33.17 9.23 -10.31
C ALA A 208 33.01 7.69 -10.34
N THR A 209 33.41 7.09 -11.46
CA THR A 209 33.67 5.64 -11.59
C THR A 209 34.62 5.06 -10.50
N ILE A 210 35.21 5.92 -9.63
CA ILE A 210 36.05 5.62 -8.45
C ILE A 210 35.85 6.69 -7.33
N GLY A 211 34.65 7.25 -7.13
CA GLY A 211 34.43 8.31 -6.14
C GLY A 211 34.41 7.85 -4.67
N THR A 212 34.73 8.74 -3.72
CA THR A 212 34.60 8.46 -2.27
C THR A 212 33.11 8.37 -1.86
N GLU A 213 32.80 7.69 -0.75
CA GLU A 213 31.43 7.55 -0.23
C GLU A 213 30.70 8.91 -0.11
N PHE A 214 31.44 9.97 0.21
CA PHE A 214 30.93 11.33 0.31
C PHE A 214 30.45 11.90 -1.03
N GLN A 215 31.13 11.63 -2.14
CA GLN A 215 30.74 12.10 -3.46
C GLN A 215 29.46 11.41 -3.95
N ILE A 216 29.31 10.11 -3.71
CA ILE A 216 28.07 9.37 -3.99
C ILE A 216 26.91 9.97 -3.20
N ARG A 217 27.14 10.27 -1.91
CA ARG A 217 26.13 10.89 -1.04
C ARG A 217 25.72 12.27 -1.52
N LEU A 218 26.67 13.11 -1.93
CA LEU A 218 26.41 14.44 -2.52
C LEU A 218 25.64 14.32 -3.83
N SER A 219 26.01 13.38 -4.71
CA SER A 219 25.33 13.18 -5.98
C SER A 219 23.85 12.84 -5.81
N HIS A 220 23.57 11.93 -4.88
CA HIS A 220 22.21 11.59 -4.52
C HIS A 220 21.43 12.76 -3.90
N LEU A 221 22.08 13.63 -3.11
CA LEU A 221 21.44 14.82 -2.56
C LEU A 221 21.18 15.90 -3.61
N ALA A 222 22.11 16.12 -4.54
CA ALA A 222 21.95 17.03 -5.67
C ALA A 222 20.81 16.58 -6.58
N SER A 223 20.79 15.30 -6.96
CA SER A 223 19.68 14.75 -7.75
C SER A 223 18.34 14.87 -7.04
N LYS A 224 18.30 14.64 -5.72
CA LYS A 224 17.09 14.86 -4.92
C LYS A 224 16.67 16.32 -4.87
N LEU A 225 17.61 17.27 -4.81
CA LEU A 225 17.32 18.70 -4.81
C LEU A 225 16.68 19.11 -6.14
N VAL A 226 17.30 18.73 -7.25
CA VAL A 226 16.83 18.98 -8.62
C VAL A 226 15.42 18.39 -8.81
N ARG A 227 15.24 17.13 -8.43
CA ARG A 227 13.94 16.44 -8.52
C ARG A 227 12.86 17.12 -7.68
N VAL A 228 13.15 17.48 -6.43
CA VAL A 228 12.19 18.17 -5.56
C VAL A 228 11.79 19.53 -6.14
N MET A 229 12.72 20.27 -6.73
CA MET A 229 12.39 21.53 -7.39
C MET A 229 11.48 21.33 -8.61
N HIS A 230 11.80 20.35 -9.46
CA HIS A 230 10.97 20.02 -10.62
C HIS A 230 9.57 19.51 -10.23
N GLU A 231 9.48 18.60 -9.25
CA GLU A 231 8.18 18.03 -8.81
C GLU A 231 7.31 19.04 -8.09
N GLY A 232 7.90 19.89 -7.24
CA GLY A 232 7.14 20.90 -6.49
C GLY A 232 6.79 22.13 -7.33
N HIS A 233 7.67 22.53 -8.25
CA HIS A 233 7.56 23.78 -9.00
C HIS A 233 7.98 23.61 -10.47
N PRO A 234 7.27 22.76 -11.25
CA PRO A 234 7.69 22.34 -12.59
C PRO A 234 7.76 23.49 -13.60
N VAL A 235 6.90 24.52 -13.47
CA VAL A 235 6.92 25.69 -14.33
C VAL A 235 8.11 26.58 -14.00
N GLN A 236 8.36 26.83 -12.71
CA GLN A 236 9.48 27.65 -12.25
C GLN A 236 10.84 27.01 -12.56
N PHE A 237 10.88 25.70 -12.77
CA PHE A 237 12.08 24.97 -13.19
C PHE A 237 12.48 25.24 -14.67
N GLN A 238 11.67 25.96 -15.45
CA GLN A 238 11.87 26.23 -16.89
C GLN A 238 13.31 26.62 -17.27
N ALA A 239 13.94 27.52 -16.50
CA ALA A 239 15.27 28.04 -16.81
C ALA A 239 16.38 26.97 -16.72
N TYR A 240 16.19 25.96 -15.86
CA TYR A 240 17.15 24.90 -15.61
C TYR A 240 16.88 23.65 -16.45
N LEU A 241 15.65 23.52 -16.96
CA LEU A 241 15.16 22.33 -17.65
C LEU A 241 16.06 21.88 -18.83
N PRO A 242 16.48 22.74 -19.78
CA PRO A 242 17.33 22.30 -20.89
C PRO A 242 18.68 21.72 -20.44
N THR A 243 19.29 22.34 -19.43
CA THR A 243 20.61 21.97 -18.92
C THR A 243 20.57 20.61 -18.22
N PHE A 244 19.60 20.40 -17.34
CA PHE A 244 19.45 19.12 -16.64
C PHE A 244 18.94 18.00 -17.56
N LEU A 245 18.08 18.30 -18.55
CA LEU A 245 17.70 17.35 -19.59
C LEU A 245 18.94 16.81 -20.31
N LYS A 246 19.81 17.69 -20.79
CA LYS A 246 21.06 17.30 -21.47
C LYS A 246 21.98 16.49 -20.55
N LEU A 247 22.20 16.97 -19.32
CA LEU A 247 23.10 16.33 -18.37
C LEU A 247 22.66 14.89 -18.02
N TYR A 248 21.38 14.70 -17.73
CA TYR A 248 20.84 13.39 -17.38
C TYR A 248 20.72 12.47 -18.61
N TYR A 249 20.42 13.02 -19.79
CA TYR A 249 20.50 12.28 -21.04
C TYR A 249 21.91 11.74 -21.29
N ASP A 250 22.92 12.61 -21.24
CA ASP A 250 24.33 12.24 -21.45
C ASP A 250 24.80 11.19 -20.43
N THR A 251 24.26 11.24 -19.21
CA THR A 251 24.52 10.26 -18.15
C THR A 251 24.04 8.85 -18.54
N ILE A 252 22.83 8.73 -19.11
CA ILE A 252 22.29 7.44 -19.57
C ILE A 252 23.03 6.97 -20.82
N ILE A 253 23.31 7.86 -21.78
CA ILE A 253 24.03 7.49 -23.00
C ILE A 253 25.45 6.98 -22.69
N SER A 254 26.13 7.61 -21.73
CA SER A 254 27.49 7.25 -21.32
C SER A 254 27.54 6.07 -20.35
N TYR A 255 26.39 5.56 -19.88
CA TYR A 255 26.35 4.43 -18.97
C TYR A 255 27.06 3.22 -19.57
N THR A 256 27.91 2.60 -18.77
CA THR A 256 28.62 1.36 -19.11
C THR A 256 28.44 0.37 -17.97
N PRO A 257 27.74 -0.77 -18.20
CA PRO A 257 27.48 -1.78 -17.18
C PRO A 257 28.77 -2.27 -16.52
N GLY A 258 28.75 -2.38 -15.19
CA GLY A 258 29.90 -2.85 -14.40
C GLY A 258 31.03 -1.83 -14.18
N VAL A 259 31.00 -0.68 -14.87
CA VAL A 259 31.97 0.42 -14.70
C VAL A 259 31.30 1.67 -14.10
N SER A 260 30.10 1.99 -14.58
CA SER A 260 29.32 3.13 -14.11
C SER A 260 28.55 2.78 -12.83
N HIS A 261 28.32 3.76 -11.96
CA HIS A 261 27.52 3.56 -10.75
C HIS A 261 26.02 3.66 -11.06
N ASP A 262 25.28 2.56 -10.86
CA ASP A 262 23.86 2.44 -11.23
C ASP A 262 22.98 3.52 -10.61
N ARG A 263 23.30 3.95 -9.38
CA ARG A 263 22.51 4.94 -8.65
C ARG A 263 22.44 6.28 -9.37
N THR A 264 23.52 6.71 -10.02
CA THR A 264 23.56 7.97 -10.76
C THR A 264 22.67 7.91 -11.99
N CYS A 265 22.76 6.81 -12.74
CA CYS A 265 21.92 6.59 -13.92
C CYS A 265 20.46 6.40 -13.54
N TYR A 266 20.18 5.79 -12.38
CA TYR A 266 18.83 5.66 -11.85
C TYR A 266 18.21 7.03 -11.58
N GLN A 267 18.96 7.95 -10.95
CA GLN A 267 18.47 9.32 -10.75
C GLN A 267 18.23 10.05 -12.07
N ALA A 268 19.07 9.78 -13.08
CA ALA A 268 18.91 10.34 -14.41
C ALA A 268 17.64 9.84 -15.11
N ALA A 269 17.42 8.52 -15.13
CA ALA A 269 16.23 7.91 -15.68
C ALA A 269 14.96 8.41 -14.99
N LEU A 270 14.98 8.47 -13.65
CA LEU A 270 13.89 8.99 -12.84
C LEU A 270 13.56 10.45 -13.15
N PHE A 271 14.58 11.30 -13.29
CA PHE A 271 14.36 12.70 -13.66
C PHE A 271 13.74 12.83 -15.05
N LEU A 272 14.28 12.15 -16.07
CA LEU A 272 13.75 12.21 -17.43
C LEU A 272 12.31 11.65 -17.50
N LYS A 273 12.01 10.59 -16.76
CA LYS A 273 10.65 10.04 -16.64
C LYS A 273 9.71 11.08 -16.05
N ASN A 274 10.09 11.69 -14.92
CA ASN A 274 9.27 12.69 -14.24
C ASN A 274 9.01 13.92 -15.12
N VAL A 275 9.99 14.35 -15.92
CA VAL A 275 9.82 15.42 -16.91
C VAL A 275 8.84 15.00 -18.01
N ALA A 276 8.98 13.78 -18.55
CA ALA A 276 8.10 13.28 -19.61
C ALA A 276 6.64 13.08 -19.14
N GLN A 277 6.43 12.74 -17.86
CA GLN A 277 5.12 12.53 -17.24
C GLN A 277 4.53 13.79 -16.59
N CYS A 278 5.23 14.92 -16.61
CA CYS A 278 4.85 16.10 -15.84
C CYS A 278 3.47 16.65 -16.30
N PRO A 279 2.43 16.62 -15.43
CA PRO A 279 1.08 17.05 -15.82
C PRO A 279 1.02 18.53 -16.23
N SER A 280 1.90 19.35 -15.66
CA SER A 280 1.98 20.78 -15.95
C SER A 280 2.44 21.07 -17.38
N TYR A 281 3.22 20.18 -18.00
CA TYR A 281 3.73 20.37 -19.36
C TYR A 281 2.70 19.96 -20.44
N ARG A 282 1.61 19.28 -20.06
CA ARG A 282 0.50 18.92 -20.97
C ARG A 282 0.96 18.24 -22.28
N ILE A 283 1.98 17.38 -22.17
CA ILE A 283 2.51 16.61 -23.30
C ILE A 283 1.59 15.42 -23.52
N ASN A 284 0.88 15.40 -24.66
CA ASN A 284 0.07 14.28 -25.09
C ASN A 284 0.28 14.04 -26.60
N SER A 285 -0.23 12.93 -27.13
CA SER A 285 -0.08 12.54 -28.53
C SER A 285 -0.54 13.63 -29.51
N THR A 286 -1.67 14.29 -29.22
CA THR A 286 -2.21 15.38 -30.03
C THR A 286 -1.26 16.57 -30.08
N THR A 287 -0.73 16.99 -28.95
CA THR A 287 0.20 18.12 -28.87
C THR A 287 1.51 17.82 -29.59
N ILE A 288 1.99 16.58 -29.53
CA ILE A 288 3.18 16.13 -30.27
C ILE A 288 2.93 16.20 -31.77
N ALA A 289 1.79 15.70 -32.24
CA ALA A 289 1.43 15.75 -33.67
C ALA A 289 1.32 17.19 -34.18
N GLN A 290 0.72 18.09 -33.40
CA GLN A 290 0.64 19.53 -33.71
C GLN A 290 2.02 20.17 -33.76
N PHE A 291 2.90 19.84 -32.81
CA PHE A 291 4.27 20.35 -32.78
C PHE A 291 5.08 19.89 -34.00
N LYS A 292 5.00 18.61 -34.37
CA LYS A 292 5.67 18.06 -35.57
C LYS A 292 5.17 18.70 -36.86
N ALA A 293 3.90 19.13 -36.93
CA ALA A 293 3.31 19.78 -38.10
C ALA A 293 3.75 21.25 -38.30
N ALA A 294 4.27 21.92 -37.26
CA ALA A 294 4.68 23.33 -37.33
C ALA A 294 5.90 23.63 -36.42
N PRO A 295 7.12 23.24 -36.81
CA PRO A 295 8.31 23.29 -35.94
C PRO A 295 8.89 24.70 -35.70
N ASN A 296 8.22 25.79 -36.12
CA ASN A 296 8.73 27.16 -36.04
C ASN A 296 8.61 27.81 -34.64
N LEU A 297 8.79 27.00 -33.58
CA LEU A 297 8.83 27.47 -32.21
C LEU A 297 10.30 27.60 -31.78
N ASN A 298 10.86 28.80 -31.90
CA ASN A 298 12.06 29.15 -31.14
C ASN A 298 11.58 29.56 -29.74
N PRO A 299 11.75 28.75 -28.68
CA PRO A 299 11.40 29.16 -27.34
C PRO A 299 12.29 30.35 -26.97
N LYS A 300 11.74 31.56 -26.98
CA LYS A 300 12.45 32.73 -26.48
C LYS A 300 12.38 32.67 -24.95
N PRO A 301 13.51 32.55 -24.22
CA PRO A 301 13.51 32.51 -22.75
C PRO A 301 13.18 33.86 -22.10
N GLN A 302 12.76 34.88 -22.86
CA GLN A 302 12.48 36.21 -22.36
C GLN A 302 11.01 36.35 -21.98
N GLY A 303 10.67 36.02 -20.73
CA GLY A 303 9.33 36.15 -20.16
C GLY A 303 9.17 35.48 -18.79
N GLN A 304 8.00 35.63 -18.15
CA GLN A 304 7.62 34.81 -16.98
C GLN A 304 7.59 33.33 -17.36
N ALA A 305 7.95 32.45 -16.43
CA ALA A 305 7.93 31.02 -16.65
C ALA A 305 6.51 30.53 -17.03
N SER A 306 6.40 29.76 -18.11
CA SER A 306 5.13 29.28 -18.67
C SER A 306 5.20 27.78 -18.93
N ALA A 307 4.08 27.11 -18.67
CA ALA A 307 3.90 25.70 -18.98
C ALA A 307 4.13 25.40 -20.48
N ASP A 308 3.72 26.31 -21.37
CA ASP A 308 3.87 26.14 -22.82
C ASP A 308 5.36 26.16 -23.23
N THR A 309 6.16 27.05 -22.66
CA THR A 309 7.60 27.10 -22.95
C THR A 309 8.32 25.85 -22.43
N CYS A 310 7.96 25.36 -21.23
CA CYS A 310 8.51 24.09 -20.73
C CYS A 310 8.16 22.93 -21.66
N ARG A 311 6.91 22.88 -22.14
CA ARG A 311 6.46 21.88 -23.10
C ARG A 311 7.31 21.92 -24.37
N ASP A 312 7.48 23.10 -24.96
CA ASP A 312 8.25 23.27 -26.19
C ASP A 312 9.72 22.87 -26.00
N ILE A 313 10.33 23.19 -24.86
CA ILE A 313 11.68 22.71 -24.49
C ILE A 313 11.75 21.18 -24.50
N VAL A 314 10.80 20.49 -23.88
CA VAL A 314 10.79 19.02 -23.82
C VAL A 314 10.53 18.40 -25.18
N LEU A 315 9.65 18.99 -26.00
CA LEU A 315 9.36 18.53 -27.36
C LEU A 315 10.56 18.72 -28.30
N LEU A 316 11.27 19.85 -28.20
CA LEU A 316 12.52 20.11 -28.92
C LEU A 316 13.68 19.24 -28.45
N PHE A 317 13.72 18.92 -27.16
CA PHE A 317 14.82 18.13 -26.59
C PHE A 317 14.72 16.67 -27.01
N PHE A 318 13.54 16.06 -26.93
CA PHE A 318 13.28 14.69 -27.37
C PHE A 318 12.89 14.68 -28.86
N ASP A 319 13.84 15.07 -29.70
CA ASP A 319 13.74 14.87 -31.15
C ASP A 319 13.83 13.37 -31.50
N ASP A 320 13.58 13.05 -32.78
CA ASP A 320 13.49 11.67 -33.23
C ASP A 320 14.84 10.94 -33.06
N ASP A 321 15.97 11.60 -33.33
CA ASP A 321 17.32 11.04 -33.24
C ASP A 321 17.75 10.75 -31.79
N ARG A 322 17.55 11.70 -30.88
CA ARG A 322 17.88 11.53 -29.46
C ARG A 322 17.00 10.48 -28.81
N THR A 323 15.73 10.46 -29.14
CA THR A 323 14.78 9.44 -28.66
C THR A 323 15.24 8.06 -29.10
N ASP A 324 15.66 7.94 -30.35
CA ASP A 324 16.16 6.69 -30.92
C ASP A 324 17.45 6.20 -30.26
N LEU A 325 18.42 7.09 -30.10
CA LEU A 325 19.68 6.76 -29.44
C LEU A 325 19.47 6.37 -27.98
N LEU A 326 18.53 7.03 -27.29
CA LEU A 326 18.21 6.73 -25.89
C LEU A 326 17.51 5.37 -25.75
N ILE A 327 16.55 5.07 -26.61
CA ILE A 327 15.89 3.75 -26.63
C ILE A 327 16.91 2.65 -26.91
N GLU A 328 17.77 2.84 -27.92
CA GLU A 328 18.83 1.90 -28.25
C GLU A 328 19.81 1.70 -27.08
N ALA A 329 20.25 2.77 -26.42
CA ALA A 329 21.11 2.69 -25.25
C ALA A 329 20.46 1.94 -24.07
N MET A 330 19.18 2.19 -23.80
CA MET A 330 18.45 1.48 -22.73
C MET A 330 18.35 -0.02 -23.04
N ILE A 331 17.97 -0.40 -24.25
CA ILE A 331 17.83 -1.81 -24.65
C ILE A 331 19.20 -2.51 -24.65
N THR A 332 20.21 -1.89 -25.25
CA THR A 332 21.51 -2.55 -25.48
C THR A 332 22.44 -2.55 -24.28
N LYS A 333 22.23 -1.66 -23.30
CA LYS A 333 23.12 -1.52 -22.13
C LYS A 333 22.43 -1.78 -20.80
N ILE A 334 21.17 -1.41 -20.63
CA ILE A 334 20.50 -1.40 -19.31
C ILE A 334 19.52 -2.57 -19.16
N PHE A 335 18.77 -2.91 -20.20
CA PHE A 335 17.80 -4.02 -20.14
C PHE A 335 18.51 -5.38 -20.15
N VAL A 336 19.72 -5.44 -20.70
CA VAL A 336 20.57 -6.63 -20.70
C VAL A 336 20.86 -7.07 -19.27
N LEU A 337 20.73 -8.37 -18.99
CA LEU A 337 21.11 -8.94 -17.70
C LEU A 337 22.59 -8.68 -17.41
N THR A 338 22.88 -8.20 -16.22
CA THR A 338 24.24 -7.93 -15.76
C THR A 338 24.96 -9.25 -15.47
N LYS A 339 26.30 -9.20 -15.47
CA LYS A 339 27.11 -10.36 -15.10
C LYS A 339 26.75 -10.91 -13.71
N ARG A 340 26.48 -10.01 -12.76
CA ARG A 340 26.04 -10.37 -11.40
C ARG A 340 24.73 -11.16 -11.44
N GLU A 341 23.74 -10.72 -12.19
CA GLU A 341 22.44 -11.41 -12.28
C GLU A 341 22.56 -12.78 -12.97
N VAL A 342 23.43 -12.89 -13.97
CA VAL A 342 23.74 -14.18 -14.63
C VAL A 342 24.44 -15.13 -13.65
N GLU A 343 25.31 -14.63 -12.77
CA GLU A 343 25.94 -15.41 -11.70
C GLU A 343 24.89 -15.80 -10.62
N THR A 344 24.01 -14.87 -10.24
CA THR A 344 22.90 -15.11 -9.30
C THR A 344 21.90 -16.14 -9.82
N TRP A 345 21.65 -16.21 -11.13
CA TRP A 345 20.76 -17.21 -11.74
C TRP A 345 21.07 -18.64 -11.28
N ALA A 346 22.35 -18.99 -11.15
CA ALA A 346 22.77 -20.32 -10.70
C ALA A 346 22.96 -20.40 -9.18
N ALA A 347 23.40 -19.31 -8.55
CA ALA A 347 23.74 -19.29 -7.13
C ALA A 347 22.52 -19.15 -6.21
N ASP A 348 21.56 -18.32 -6.59
CA ASP A 348 20.36 -18.00 -5.82
C ASP A 348 19.22 -17.55 -6.77
N PRO A 349 18.56 -18.51 -7.45
CA PRO A 349 17.52 -18.23 -8.44
C PRO A 349 16.28 -17.54 -7.86
N GLU A 350 15.99 -17.73 -6.57
CA GLU A 350 14.84 -17.10 -5.93
C GLU A 350 15.04 -15.59 -5.75
N SER A 351 16.20 -15.16 -5.25
CA SER A 351 16.48 -13.73 -5.08
C SER A 351 16.46 -12.98 -6.40
N LEU A 352 16.87 -13.60 -7.51
CA LEU A 352 16.78 -12.99 -8.83
C LEU A 352 15.34 -12.60 -9.21
N ILE A 353 14.37 -13.50 -9.00
CA ILE A 353 12.95 -13.23 -9.31
C ILE A 353 12.37 -12.23 -8.31
N LEU A 354 12.67 -12.40 -7.02
CA LEU A 354 12.17 -11.50 -5.98
C LEU A 354 12.68 -10.08 -6.14
N ASP A 355 13.92 -9.88 -6.61
CA ASP A 355 14.49 -8.57 -6.91
C ASP A 355 13.77 -7.91 -8.11
N GLU A 356 13.41 -8.69 -9.14
CA GLU A 356 12.60 -8.18 -10.26
C GLU A 356 11.20 -7.75 -9.79
N ASP A 357 10.56 -8.55 -8.95
CA ASP A 357 9.23 -8.25 -8.42
C ASP A 357 9.27 -7.04 -7.46
N ALA A 358 10.24 -6.98 -6.56
CA ALA A 358 10.42 -5.86 -5.65
C ALA A 358 10.60 -4.53 -6.41
N ALA A 359 11.25 -4.55 -7.57
CA ALA A 359 11.38 -3.37 -8.42
C ALA A 359 10.02 -2.87 -8.94
N GLU A 360 9.11 -3.78 -9.34
CA GLU A 360 7.74 -3.42 -9.75
C GLU A 360 6.93 -2.80 -8.60
N TRP A 361 7.24 -3.17 -7.35
CA TRP A 361 6.62 -2.61 -6.13
C TRP A 361 7.35 -1.37 -5.55
N GLY A 362 8.30 -0.80 -6.28
CA GLY A 362 8.94 0.48 -5.95
C GLY A 362 10.31 0.38 -5.27
N ALA A 363 10.94 -0.80 -5.23
CA ALA A 363 12.36 -0.90 -4.92
C ALA A 363 13.19 -0.17 -6.01
N GLN A 364 14.33 0.38 -5.62
CA GLN A 364 15.17 1.14 -6.54
C GLN A 364 15.89 0.19 -7.50
N SER A 365 15.45 0.16 -8.75
CA SER A 365 16.09 -0.59 -9.84
C SER A 365 16.30 0.30 -11.04
N LEU A 366 17.56 0.39 -11.51
CA LEU A 366 17.91 1.12 -12.72
C LEU A 366 17.16 0.57 -13.95
N ARG A 367 17.10 -0.77 -14.08
CA ARG A 367 16.42 -1.42 -15.20
C ARG A 367 14.95 -1.04 -15.24
N HIS A 368 14.23 -1.22 -14.12
CA HIS A 368 12.81 -0.90 -14.03
C HIS A 368 12.54 0.58 -14.33
N GLU A 369 13.36 1.48 -13.78
CA GLU A 369 13.18 2.92 -14.02
C GLU A 369 13.41 3.30 -15.49
N CYS A 370 14.36 2.67 -16.17
CA CYS A 370 14.57 2.82 -17.61
C CYS A 370 13.44 2.16 -18.44
N GLU A 371 12.86 1.04 -17.99
CA GLU A 371 11.67 0.45 -18.62
C GLU A 371 10.47 1.41 -18.57
N GLU A 372 10.27 2.10 -17.44
CA GLU A 372 9.22 3.10 -17.31
C GLU A 372 9.48 4.35 -18.16
N LEU A 373 10.74 4.83 -18.22
CA LEU A 373 11.13 5.90 -19.15
C LEU A 373 10.90 5.48 -20.61
N PHE A 374 11.26 4.25 -20.97
CA PHE A 374 11.04 3.70 -22.31
C PHE A 374 9.56 3.69 -22.70
N LYS A 375 8.66 3.23 -21.82
CA LYS A 375 7.21 3.30 -22.04
C LYS A 375 6.74 4.72 -22.33
N MET A 376 7.25 5.69 -21.56
CA MET A 376 6.91 7.11 -21.76
C MET A 376 7.37 7.67 -23.09
N LEU A 377 8.56 7.28 -23.58
CA LEU A 377 9.03 7.67 -24.91
C LEU A 377 8.22 6.98 -26.01
N LEU A 378 7.85 5.72 -25.80
CA LEU A 378 7.09 4.92 -26.76
C LEU A 378 5.68 5.48 -26.98
N ILE A 379 4.96 5.82 -25.90
CA ILE A 379 3.61 6.40 -25.98
C ILE A 379 3.58 7.69 -26.80
N ARG A 380 4.70 8.43 -26.85
CA ARG A 380 4.83 9.70 -27.58
C ARG A 380 4.91 9.53 -29.10
N ASP A 381 5.53 8.46 -29.59
CA ASP A 381 5.73 8.23 -31.03
C ASP A 381 5.61 6.74 -31.42
N LYS A 382 4.47 6.14 -31.01
CA LYS A 382 4.16 4.72 -31.23
C LYS A 382 4.37 4.28 -32.68
N PRO A 383 3.88 4.99 -33.71
CA PRO A 383 3.98 4.53 -35.11
C PRO A 383 5.41 4.37 -35.62
N ARG A 384 6.36 5.14 -35.06
CA ARG A 384 7.77 5.09 -35.44
C ARG A 384 8.56 4.10 -34.56
N ILE A 385 8.31 4.12 -33.26
CA ILE A 385 9.08 3.35 -32.27
C ILE A 385 8.72 1.87 -32.30
N VAL A 386 7.43 1.51 -32.41
CA VAL A 386 6.98 0.11 -32.39
C VAL A 386 7.62 -0.73 -33.50
N PRO A 387 7.59 -0.33 -34.80
CA PRO A 387 8.24 -1.10 -35.86
C PRO A 387 9.74 -1.24 -35.66
N LYS A 388 10.40 -0.25 -35.04
CA LYS A 388 11.83 -0.29 -34.77
C LYS A 388 12.18 -1.35 -33.73
N ILE A 389 11.42 -1.44 -32.64
CA ILE A 389 11.63 -2.43 -31.58
C ILE A 389 11.41 -3.85 -32.12
N LEU A 390 10.35 -4.05 -32.91
CA LEU A 390 10.06 -5.35 -33.52
C LEU A 390 11.18 -5.77 -34.48
N LYS A 391 11.65 -4.87 -35.35
CA LYS A 391 12.81 -5.13 -36.23
C LYS A 391 14.08 -5.44 -35.44
N LEU A 392 14.31 -4.75 -34.32
CA LEU A 392 15.45 -5.06 -33.44
C LEU A 392 15.32 -6.47 -32.85
N ALA A 393 14.13 -6.86 -32.37
CA ALA A 393 13.89 -8.19 -31.83
C ALA A 393 14.07 -9.30 -32.89
N GLU A 394 13.69 -9.05 -34.14
CA GLU A 394 13.87 -9.99 -35.26
C GLU A 394 15.33 -10.07 -35.76
N ALA A 395 16.09 -8.98 -35.68
CA ALA A 395 17.45 -8.89 -36.22
C ALA A 395 18.54 -9.49 -35.32
N VAL A 396 18.26 -9.66 -34.02
CA VAL A 396 19.26 -10.19 -33.06
C VAL A 396 19.47 -11.69 -33.30
N SER A 397 20.72 -12.09 -33.54
CA SER A 397 21.08 -13.51 -33.67
C SER A 397 20.78 -14.28 -32.39
N LYS A 398 20.36 -15.54 -32.54
CA LYS A 398 20.20 -16.51 -31.43
C LYS A 398 21.50 -16.70 -30.63
N ASP A 399 22.66 -16.42 -31.22
CA ASP A 399 23.97 -16.51 -30.55
C ASP A 399 24.20 -15.42 -29.50
N LYS A 400 23.28 -14.44 -29.37
CA LYS A 400 23.35 -13.34 -28.39
C LYS A 400 22.13 -13.36 -27.45
N PRO A 401 22.02 -14.36 -26.57
CA PRO A 401 20.84 -14.58 -25.73
C PRO A 401 20.52 -13.39 -24.80
N LEU A 402 21.52 -12.73 -24.22
CA LEU A 402 21.26 -11.60 -23.32
C LEU A 402 20.68 -10.37 -24.05
N MET A 403 21.07 -10.17 -25.31
CA MET A 403 20.51 -9.09 -26.13
C MET A 403 19.09 -9.43 -26.57
N LEU A 404 18.85 -10.70 -26.93
CA LEU A 404 17.51 -11.15 -27.32
C LEU A 404 16.54 -11.09 -26.13
N ASP A 405 16.99 -11.43 -24.92
CA ASP A 405 16.23 -11.22 -23.67
C ASP A 405 15.83 -9.75 -23.49
N ALA A 406 16.79 -8.82 -23.63
CA ALA A 406 16.53 -7.38 -23.53
C ALA A 406 15.53 -6.88 -24.58
N CYS A 407 15.59 -7.40 -25.81
CA CYS A 407 14.62 -7.08 -26.86
C CYS A 407 13.22 -7.61 -26.51
N TYR A 408 13.10 -8.86 -26.05
CA TYR A 408 11.81 -9.43 -25.64
C TYR A 408 11.22 -8.70 -24.43
N ARG A 409 12.07 -8.28 -23.50
CA ARG A 409 11.69 -7.41 -22.38
C ARG A 409 11.13 -6.08 -22.89
N ALA A 410 11.80 -5.42 -23.84
CA ALA A 410 11.29 -4.18 -24.46
C ALA A 410 9.93 -4.38 -25.15
N VAL A 411 9.74 -5.49 -25.88
CA VAL A 411 8.45 -5.83 -26.50
C VAL A 411 7.37 -6.08 -25.45
N GLY A 412 7.67 -6.87 -24.41
CA GLY A 412 6.74 -7.16 -23.32
C GLY A 412 6.33 -5.93 -22.52
N ARG A 413 7.21 -4.93 -22.38
CA ARG A 413 6.86 -3.65 -21.75
C ARG A 413 6.05 -2.72 -22.65
N ALA A 414 5.93 -3.02 -23.95
CA ALA A 414 5.23 -2.22 -24.94
C ALA A 414 3.88 -2.86 -25.40
N VAL A 415 3.41 -3.92 -24.73
CA VAL A 415 2.24 -4.73 -25.18
C VAL A 415 1.00 -3.89 -25.51
N TYR A 416 0.61 -2.97 -24.63
CA TYR A 416 -0.59 -2.13 -24.83
C TYR A 416 -0.48 -1.17 -26.02
N ASP A 417 0.75 -0.85 -26.42
CA ASP A 417 1.02 0.09 -27.49
C ASP A 417 1.31 -0.59 -28.85
N ILE A 418 1.62 -1.88 -28.83
CA ILE A 418 1.87 -2.71 -30.02
C ILE A 418 0.56 -3.29 -30.60
N GLN A 419 -0.55 -3.20 -29.87
CA GLN A 419 -1.83 -3.78 -30.29
C GLN A 419 -2.24 -3.33 -31.71
N GLY A 420 -2.42 -4.30 -32.62
CA GLY A 420 -2.80 -4.06 -34.02
C GLY A 420 -1.66 -3.64 -34.95
N ALA A 421 -0.45 -3.39 -34.44
CA ALA A 421 0.74 -3.09 -35.26
C ALA A 421 1.51 -4.34 -35.69
N PHE A 422 1.27 -5.48 -35.03
CA PHE A 422 1.97 -6.74 -35.23
C PHE A 422 1.05 -7.93 -34.95
N ASP A 423 1.20 -9.00 -35.75
CA ASP A 423 0.47 -10.24 -35.55
C ASP A 423 1.21 -11.12 -34.55
N PHE A 424 0.84 -10.98 -33.27
CA PHE A 424 1.43 -11.77 -32.19
C PHE A 424 1.16 -13.26 -32.33
N GLU A 425 0.03 -13.66 -32.92
CA GLU A 425 -0.32 -15.07 -33.05
C GLU A 425 0.58 -15.81 -34.04
N VAL A 426 0.96 -15.16 -35.14
CA VAL A 426 1.91 -15.74 -36.11
C VAL A 426 3.28 -15.94 -35.45
N TRP A 427 3.72 -14.98 -34.66
CA TRP A 427 5.01 -15.08 -33.96
C TRP A 427 4.99 -16.14 -32.87
N LEU A 428 3.87 -16.22 -32.13
CA LEU A 428 3.62 -17.22 -31.13
C LEU A 428 3.61 -18.64 -31.72
N ASN A 429 2.85 -18.86 -32.79
CA ASN A 429 2.73 -20.17 -33.43
C ASN A 429 3.99 -20.59 -34.19
N GLY A 430 4.87 -19.64 -34.51
CA GLY A 430 6.17 -19.89 -35.13
C GLY A 430 7.31 -19.94 -34.11
N HIS A 431 8.00 -18.80 -33.95
CA HIS A 431 9.27 -18.74 -33.25
C HIS A 431 9.16 -18.93 -31.73
N LEU A 432 8.22 -18.23 -31.08
CA LEU A 432 8.09 -18.29 -29.61
C LEU A 432 7.59 -19.66 -29.15
N GLY A 433 6.63 -20.23 -29.87
CA GLY A 433 6.12 -21.59 -29.62
C GLY A 433 7.23 -22.63 -29.72
N ALA A 434 8.13 -22.51 -30.70
CA ALA A 434 9.28 -23.40 -30.82
C ALA A 434 10.27 -23.29 -29.63
N ILE A 435 10.47 -22.08 -29.09
CA ILE A 435 11.29 -21.88 -27.87
C ILE A 435 10.61 -22.51 -26.65
N LEU A 436 9.30 -22.33 -26.50
CA LEU A 436 8.55 -22.93 -25.38
C LEU A 436 8.46 -24.45 -25.50
N GLN A 437 8.50 -24.99 -26.72
CA GLN A 437 8.49 -26.42 -27.03
C GLN A 437 9.87 -27.09 -26.93
N SER A 438 10.97 -26.34 -26.97
CA SER A 438 12.30 -26.92 -26.88
C SER A 438 12.49 -27.70 -25.58
N ASP A 439 13.22 -28.80 -25.66
CA ASP A 439 13.63 -29.54 -24.47
C ASP A 439 14.64 -28.73 -23.66
N TYR A 440 14.90 -29.21 -22.44
CA TYR A 440 15.91 -28.61 -21.58
C TYR A 440 17.29 -28.59 -22.25
N SER A 441 17.99 -27.47 -22.11
CA SER A 441 19.36 -27.26 -22.61
C SER A 441 20.31 -26.88 -21.48
N ASP A 442 21.52 -27.44 -21.50
CA ASP A 442 22.60 -27.06 -20.57
C ASP A 442 23.11 -25.63 -20.85
N ASN A 443 22.84 -25.10 -22.05
CA ASN A 443 23.18 -23.74 -22.42
C ASN A 443 22.31 -22.73 -21.64
N LEU A 444 22.93 -21.99 -20.72
CA LEU A 444 22.25 -20.96 -19.93
C LEU A 444 21.54 -19.90 -20.80
N GLY A 445 22.12 -19.56 -21.97
CA GLY A 445 21.52 -18.61 -22.89
C GLY A 445 20.14 -19.05 -23.39
N GLU A 446 19.98 -20.34 -23.71
CA GLU A 446 18.70 -20.90 -24.17
C GLU A 446 17.67 -20.93 -23.04
N ARG A 447 18.10 -21.21 -21.80
CA ARG A 447 17.24 -21.19 -20.61
C ARG A 447 16.73 -19.78 -20.28
N ILE A 448 17.60 -18.77 -20.36
CA ILE A 448 17.21 -17.35 -20.20
C ILE A 448 16.13 -16.98 -21.22
N ILE A 449 16.33 -17.33 -22.49
CA ILE A 449 15.36 -17.05 -23.55
C ILE A 449 14.06 -17.83 -23.37
N GLN A 450 14.10 -19.07 -22.87
CA GLN A 450 12.91 -19.85 -22.58
C GLN A 450 12.08 -19.23 -21.44
N ALA A 451 12.72 -18.83 -20.34
CA ALA A 451 12.06 -18.12 -19.25
C ALA A 451 11.47 -16.79 -19.72
N ARG A 452 12.25 -15.98 -20.45
CA ARG A 452 11.78 -14.70 -20.99
C ARG A 452 10.62 -14.86 -21.96
N THR A 453 10.61 -15.92 -22.76
CA THR A 453 9.51 -16.21 -23.68
C THR A 453 8.24 -16.56 -22.91
N ALA A 454 8.34 -17.36 -21.85
CA ALA A 454 7.20 -17.67 -20.97
C ALA A 454 6.62 -16.38 -20.33
N TRP A 455 7.49 -15.52 -19.80
CA TRP A 455 7.11 -14.21 -19.27
C TRP A 455 6.46 -13.32 -20.35
N LEU A 456 7.05 -13.25 -21.55
CA LEU A 456 6.57 -12.42 -22.65
C LEU A 456 5.14 -12.83 -23.06
N VAL A 457 4.89 -14.12 -23.21
CA VAL A 457 3.55 -14.64 -23.54
C VAL A 457 2.53 -14.26 -22.48
N ALA A 458 2.89 -14.29 -21.20
CA ALA A 458 2.02 -13.83 -20.13
C ALA A 458 1.69 -12.33 -20.22
N GLN A 459 2.63 -11.48 -20.66
CA GLN A 459 2.36 -10.05 -20.87
C GLN A 459 1.28 -9.82 -21.94
N PHE A 460 1.15 -10.71 -22.93
CA PHE A 460 0.14 -10.64 -23.99
C PHE A 460 -1.20 -11.30 -23.61
N ALA A 461 -1.46 -11.61 -22.34
CA ALA A 461 -2.67 -12.33 -21.90
C ALA A 461 -3.96 -11.79 -22.56
N GLU A 462 -4.25 -10.50 -22.42
CA GLU A 462 -5.48 -9.87 -22.95
C GLU A 462 -5.64 -9.98 -24.48
N GLN A 463 -4.55 -10.22 -25.22
CA GLN A 463 -4.53 -10.28 -26.69
C GLN A 463 -4.56 -11.72 -27.23
N LEU A 464 -4.39 -12.73 -26.38
CA LEU A 464 -4.37 -14.13 -26.79
C LEU A 464 -5.77 -14.66 -27.08
N THR A 465 -5.96 -15.24 -28.27
CA THR A 465 -7.18 -15.98 -28.57
C THR A 465 -7.29 -17.27 -27.74
N ARG A 466 -8.51 -17.82 -27.69
CA ARG A 466 -8.79 -19.11 -27.04
C ARG A 466 -7.94 -20.25 -27.61
N ASP A 467 -7.70 -20.27 -28.92
CA ASP A 467 -6.93 -21.34 -29.57
C ASP A 467 -5.43 -21.23 -29.24
N SER A 468 -4.88 -20.01 -29.26
CA SER A 468 -3.50 -19.74 -28.83
C SER A 468 -3.28 -20.18 -27.36
N ARG A 469 -4.24 -19.94 -26.46
CA ARG A 469 -4.19 -20.40 -25.06
C ARG A 469 -4.16 -21.92 -24.93
N ARG A 470 -4.92 -22.65 -25.76
CA ARG A 470 -4.90 -24.13 -25.78
C ARG A 470 -3.52 -24.69 -26.15
N VAL A 471 -2.77 -23.97 -26.97
CA VAL A 471 -1.39 -24.35 -27.33
C VAL A 471 -0.41 -23.98 -26.22
N ILE A 472 -0.52 -22.77 -25.65
CA ILE A 472 0.43 -22.26 -24.65
C ILE A 472 0.32 -22.97 -23.30
N ASN A 473 -0.89 -23.18 -22.79
CA ASN A 473 -1.13 -23.72 -21.45
C ASN A 473 -0.37 -25.03 -21.18
N PRO A 474 -0.43 -26.07 -22.03
CA PRO A 474 0.35 -27.28 -21.81
C PRO A 474 1.86 -27.05 -21.86
N LEU A 475 2.35 -26.10 -22.66
CA LEU A 475 3.77 -25.77 -22.73
C LEU A 475 4.25 -25.12 -21.43
N LEU A 476 3.49 -24.17 -20.88
CA LEU A 476 3.83 -23.54 -19.60
C LEU A 476 3.79 -24.56 -18.46
N VAL A 477 2.75 -25.42 -18.40
CA VAL A 477 2.66 -26.48 -17.39
C VAL A 477 3.86 -27.44 -17.48
N ARG A 478 4.32 -27.74 -18.71
CA ARG A 478 5.54 -28.52 -18.91
C ARG A 478 6.78 -27.81 -18.37
N LEU A 479 6.92 -26.50 -18.56
CA LEU A 479 8.07 -25.74 -18.05
C LEU A 479 8.15 -25.73 -16.51
N VAL A 480 7.02 -25.80 -15.80
CA VAL A 480 7.02 -25.94 -14.33
C VAL A 480 7.75 -27.23 -13.90
N THR A 481 7.71 -28.29 -14.72
CA THR A 481 8.40 -29.56 -14.42
C THR A 481 9.92 -29.47 -14.48
N PHE A 482 10.48 -28.38 -15.01
CA PHE A 482 11.94 -28.17 -15.11
C PHE A 482 12.59 -27.75 -13.79
N MET A 483 11.80 -27.60 -12.73
CA MET A 483 12.20 -27.27 -11.37
C MET A 483 13.44 -28.00 -10.82
N GLU A 484 13.70 -29.25 -11.22
CA GLU A 484 14.89 -30.00 -10.76
C GLU A 484 16.19 -29.54 -11.44
N ARG A 485 16.07 -28.82 -12.56
CA ARG A 485 17.20 -28.40 -13.40
C ARG A 485 17.36 -26.90 -13.49
N ASP A 486 16.26 -26.15 -13.52
CA ASP A 486 16.26 -24.69 -13.55
C ASP A 486 15.02 -24.13 -12.82
N LEU A 487 15.27 -23.56 -11.64
CA LEU A 487 14.21 -23.00 -10.81
C LEU A 487 13.65 -21.71 -11.39
N VAL A 488 14.45 -20.90 -12.08
CA VAL A 488 14.01 -19.62 -12.64
C VAL A 488 12.99 -19.85 -13.76
N VAL A 489 13.25 -20.82 -14.65
CA VAL A 489 12.31 -21.21 -15.71
C VAL A 489 10.98 -21.70 -15.11
N ALA A 490 11.04 -22.56 -14.09
CA ALA A 490 9.86 -23.14 -13.46
C ALA A 490 9.01 -22.09 -12.73
N LEU A 491 9.64 -21.19 -11.96
CA LEU A 491 8.98 -20.09 -11.25
C LEU A 491 8.36 -19.08 -12.23
N THR A 492 9.09 -18.73 -13.29
CA THR A 492 8.58 -17.83 -14.34
C THR A 492 7.36 -18.44 -15.04
N ALA A 493 7.39 -19.75 -15.31
CA ALA A 493 6.26 -20.46 -15.90
C ALA A 493 5.03 -20.52 -14.98
N ALA A 494 5.23 -20.76 -13.67
CA ALA A 494 4.14 -20.74 -12.69
C ALA A 494 3.47 -19.36 -12.63
N LYS A 495 4.27 -18.28 -12.56
CA LYS A 495 3.77 -16.90 -12.60
C LYS A 495 3.05 -16.58 -13.91
N ALA A 496 3.58 -17.04 -15.05
CA ALA A 496 2.92 -16.88 -16.35
C ALA A 496 1.55 -17.58 -16.41
N ILE A 497 1.43 -18.79 -15.84
CA ILE A 497 0.15 -19.50 -15.74
C ILE A 497 -0.84 -18.70 -14.89
N GLN A 498 -0.40 -18.16 -13.76
CA GLN A 498 -1.24 -17.32 -12.91
C GLN A 498 -1.78 -16.12 -13.68
N THR A 499 -0.93 -15.33 -14.34
CA THR A 499 -1.35 -14.16 -15.13
C THR A 499 -2.35 -14.55 -16.22
N LEU A 500 -2.15 -15.67 -16.91
CA LEU A 500 -3.08 -16.15 -17.93
C LEU A 500 -4.42 -16.62 -17.35
N ALA A 501 -4.43 -17.13 -16.12
CA ALA A 501 -5.63 -17.59 -15.41
C ALA A 501 -6.45 -16.45 -14.81
N GLU A 502 -5.80 -15.38 -14.34
CA GLU A 502 -6.45 -14.17 -13.82
C GLU A 502 -7.17 -13.38 -14.92
N ASP A 503 -6.68 -13.47 -16.15
CA ASP A 503 -7.28 -12.81 -17.30
C ASP A 503 -8.72 -13.27 -17.62
N LEU A 504 -9.51 -12.35 -18.19
CA LEU A 504 -10.91 -12.57 -18.56
C LEU A 504 -11.07 -13.63 -19.67
N GLY A 505 -10.08 -13.80 -20.54
CA GLY A 505 -10.03 -14.80 -21.61
C GLY A 505 -9.70 -16.22 -21.15
N PHE A 506 -9.52 -16.46 -19.85
CA PHE A 506 -9.28 -17.80 -19.32
C PHE A 506 -10.53 -18.70 -19.41
N HIS A 507 -10.38 -19.83 -20.11
CA HIS A 507 -11.41 -20.85 -20.24
C HIS A 507 -11.11 -22.09 -19.40
N ALA A 508 -11.76 -22.19 -18.24
CA ALA A 508 -11.58 -23.27 -17.28
C ALA A 508 -11.71 -24.69 -17.87
N GLY A 509 -12.64 -24.89 -18.82
CA GLY A 509 -12.85 -26.20 -19.45
C GLY A 509 -11.67 -26.65 -20.32
N ASP A 510 -10.97 -25.72 -20.96
CA ASP A 510 -9.81 -26.04 -21.81
C ASP A 510 -8.56 -26.33 -20.96
N PHE A 511 -8.46 -25.74 -19.77
CA PHE A 511 -7.34 -25.98 -18.84
C PHE A 511 -7.52 -27.25 -17.99
N ALA A 512 -8.73 -27.80 -17.91
CA ALA A 512 -9.08 -28.89 -17.00
C ALA A 512 -8.16 -30.12 -17.11
N ALA A 513 -7.73 -30.49 -18.32
CA ALA A 513 -6.83 -31.62 -18.56
C ALA A 513 -5.41 -31.42 -17.99
N HIS A 514 -5.03 -30.18 -17.69
CA HIS A 514 -3.70 -29.81 -17.20
C HIS A 514 -3.71 -29.44 -15.71
N LEU A 515 -4.89 -29.27 -15.10
CA LEU A 515 -5.04 -28.79 -13.73
C LEU A 515 -4.28 -29.65 -12.72
N HIS A 516 -4.52 -30.97 -12.72
CA HIS A 516 -3.87 -31.89 -11.79
C HIS A 516 -2.34 -31.80 -11.83
N VAL A 517 -1.78 -31.94 -13.03
CA VAL A 517 -0.33 -31.89 -13.27
C VAL A 517 0.24 -30.54 -12.88
N CYS A 518 -0.47 -29.44 -13.16
CA CYS A 518 -0.03 -28.11 -12.77
C CYS A 518 0.02 -27.98 -11.24
N LEU A 519 -1.04 -28.36 -10.53
CA LEU A 519 -1.11 -28.27 -9.07
C LEU A 519 -0.05 -29.13 -8.40
N GLU A 520 0.11 -30.38 -8.83
CA GLU A 520 1.12 -31.29 -8.31
C GLU A 520 2.53 -30.70 -8.43
N ASN A 521 2.88 -30.15 -9.61
CA ASN A 521 4.19 -29.55 -9.82
C ASN A 521 4.35 -28.22 -9.09
N CYS A 522 3.29 -27.42 -8.90
CA CYS A 522 3.33 -26.24 -8.03
C CYS A 522 3.63 -26.63 -6.57
N PHE A 523 2.99 -27.67 -6.03
CA PHE A 523 3.29 -28.14 -4.67
C PHE A 523 4.73 -28.67 -4.54
N ARG A 524 5.20 -29.44 -5.52
CA ARG A 524 6.61 -29.85 -5.56
C ARG A 524 7.53 -28.63 -5.63
N LEU A 525 7.21 -27.61 -6.44
CA LEU A 525 8.01 -26.40 -6.60
C LEU A 525 8.17 -25.66 -5.28
N MET A 526 7.09 -25.54 -4.51
CA MET A 526 7.16 -24.97 -3.16
C MET A 526 8.08 -25.73 -2.20
N THR A 527 8.23 -27.05 -2.36
CA THR A 527 9.17 -27.83 -1.53
C THR A 527 10.65 -27.62 -1.91
N LYS A 528 10.92 -27.08 -3.12
CA LYS A 528 12.27 -26.76 -3.59
C LYS A 528 12.70 -25.33 -3.25
N CYS A 529 11.73 -24.46 -2.96
CA CYS A 529 11.99 -23.09 -2.59
C CYS A 529 12.27 -22.97 -1.09
N ASP A 530 13.17 -22.07 -0.72
CA ASP A 530 13.46 -21.73 0.66
C ASP A 530 12.65 -20.49 1.07
N ALA A 531 12.59 -19.45 0.23
CA ALA A 531 11.99 -18.17 0.59
C ALA A 531 10.45 -18.24 0.74
N PHE A 532 9.93 -17.52 1.75
CA PHE A 532 8.50 -17.50 2.06
C PHE A 532 7.71 -16.76 0.98
N GLU A 533 8.27 -15.69 0.42
CA GLU A 533 7.69 -14.91 -0.66
C GLU A 533 7.51 -15.75 -1.92
N THR A 534 8.52 -16.53 -2.31
CA THR A 534 8.41 -17.45 -3.45
C THR A 534 7.32 -18.49 -3.24
N LYS A 535 7.26 -19.11 -2.06
CA LYS A 535 6.21 -20.08 -1.69
C LYS A 535 4.83 -19.44 -1.72
N ARG A 536 4.71 -18.22 -1.22
CA ARG A 536 3.47 -17.43 -1.23
C ARG A 536 3.00 -17.18 -2.66
N ASP A 537 3.89 -16.81 -3.56
CA ASP A 537 3.55 -16.49 -4.94
C ASP A 537 3.12 -17.75 -5.71
N ILE A 538 3.78 -18.90 -5.51
CA ILE A 538 3.34 -20.18 -6.06
C ILE A 538 1.96 -20.58 -5.49
N LEU A 539 1.73 -20.35 -4.20
CA LEU A 539 0.43 -20.61 -3.58
C LEU A 539 -0.66 -19.67 -4.11
N GLY A 540 -0.30 -18.45 -4.50
CA GLY A 540 -1.16 -17.53 -5.25
C GLY A 540 -1.57 -18.12 -6.60
N THR A 541 -0.64 -18.73 -7.34
CA THR A 541 -0.95 -19.46 -8.58
C THR A 541 -1.95 -20.59 -8.32
N VAL A 542 -1.75 -21.40 -7.28
CA VAL A 542 -2.66 -22.51 -6.90
C VAL A 542 -4.04 -21.97 -6.54
N THR A 543 -4.11 -20.92 -5.73
CA THR A 543 -5.36 -20.28 -5.29
C THR A 543 -6.13 -19.72 -6.47
N CYS A 544 -5.46 -19.01 -7.38
CA CYS A 544 -6.05 -18.51 -8.61
C CYS A 544 -6.67 -19.65 -9.44
N LEU A 545 -5.93 -20.75 -9.66
CA LEU A 545 -6.47 -21.89 -10.41
C LEU A 545 -7.69 -22.52 -9.74
N VAL A 546 -7.71 -22.64 -8.41
CA VAL A 546 -8.88 -23.13 -7.64
C VAL A 546 -10.09 -22.22 -7.83
N GLU A 547 -9.90 -20.90 -7.76
CA GLU A 547 -10.99 -19.93 -7.92
C GLU A 547 -11.52 -19.88 -9.35
N ARG A 548 -10.64 -20.00 -10.36
CA ARG A 548 -10.97 -19.82 -11.78
C ARG A 548 -11.48 -21.10 -12.44
N CYS A 549 -11.05 -22.29 -12.00
CA CYS A 549 -11.49 -23.56 -12.59
C CYS A 549 -12.94 -23.93 -12.21
N LEU A 550 -13.53 -24.91 -12.91
CA LEU A 550 -14.90 -25.36 -12.61
C LEU A 550 -14.93 -26.25 -11.36
N PRO A 551 -15.97 -26.16 -10.51
CA PRO A 551 -16.05 -26.91 -9.25
C PRO A 551 -15.84 -28.41 -9.38
N GLN A 552 -16.35 -29.04 -10.45
CA GLN A 552 -16.21 -30.48 -10.66
C GLN A 552 -14.77 -30.94 -10.90
N HIS A 553 -13.91 -30.07 -11.45
CA HIS A 553 -12.49 -30.38 -11.65
C HIS A 553 -11.71 -30.14 -10.35
N VAL A 554 -11.98 -29.03 -9.67
CA VAL A 554 -11.36 -28.71 -8.36
C VAL A 554 -11.68 -29.77 -7.30
N ALA A 555 -12.88 -30.34 -7.33
CA ALA A 555 -13.29 -31.41 -6.41
C ALA A 555 -12.34 -32.64 -6.47
N GLY A 556 -11.79 -32.96 -7.64
CA GLY A 556 -10.84 -34.06 -7.81
C GLY A 556 -9.47 -33.79 -7.18
N GLU A 557 -9.14 -32.52 -6.93
CA GLU A 557 -7.83 -32.07 -6.43
C GLU A 557 -7.78 -31.90 -4.92
N VAL A 558 -8.93 -32.04 -4.22
CA VAL A 558 -9.03 -31.79 -2.78
C VAL A 558 -8.08 -32.69 -1.98
N GLU A 559 -7.91 -33.95 -2.36
CA GLU A 559 -7.00 -34.90 -1.69
C GLU A 559 -5.52 -34.54 -1.90
N LEU A 560 -5.17 -34.08 -3.11
CA LEU A 560 -3.82 -33.61 -3.43
C LEU A 560 -3.47 -32.41 -2.54
N ILE A 561 -4.37 -31.43 -2.44
CA ILE A 561 -4.16 -30.23 -1.64
C ILE A 561 -4.16 -30.56 -0.14
N ALA A 562 -5.07 -31.42 0.33
CA ALA A 562 -5.10 -31.90 1.71
C ALA A 562 -3.81 -32.62 2.11
N THR A 563 -3.11 -33.20 1.13
CA THR A 563 -1.85 -33.90 1.33
C THR A 563 -0.67 -32.95 1.48
N ALA A 564 -0.62 -31.90 0.67
CA ALA A 564 0.51 -30.97 0.63
C ALA A 564 0.49 -29.93 1.78
N LEU A 565 -0.68 -29.37 2.12
CA LEU A 565 -0.77 -28.22 3.03
C LEU A 565 -0.30 -28.45 4.48
N PRO A 566 -0.53 -29.61 5.13
CA PRO A 566 -0.11 -29.79 6.52
C PRO A 566 1.39 -29.62 6.74
N GLN A 567 2.22 -30.17 5.84
CA GLN A 567 3.67 -30.02 5.92
C GLN A 567 4.09 -28.56 5.76
N MET A 568 3.46 -27.83 4.84
CA MET A 568 3.74 -26.41 4.63
C MET A 568 3.34 -25.57 5.85
N TRP A 569 2.21 -25.89 6.47
CA TRP A 569 1.73 -25.21 7.67
C TRP A 569 2.65 -25.45 8.86
N GLU A 570 3.09 -26.68 9.11
CA GLU A 570 3.98 -27.01 10.23
C GLU A 570 5.40 -26.46 10.02
N ASN A 571 5.92 -26.52 8.80
CA ASN A 571 7.27 -26.04 8.46
C ASN A 571 7.43 -24.52 8.66
N THR A 572 6.34 -23.76 8.74
CA THR A 572 6.41 -22.33 9.07
C THR A 572 7.07 -22.07 10.44
N GLY A 573 6.86 -22.94 11.44
CA GLY A 573 7.40 -22.74 12.79
C GLY A 573 8.88 -23.12 12.95
N VAL A 574 9.35 -24.15 12.25
CA VAL A 574 10.71 -24.72 12.39
C VAL A 574 11.77 -23.87 11.69
N ILE A 575 11.41 -23.20 10.59
CA ILE A 575 12.36 -22.39 9.80
C ILE A 575 12.86 -21.19 10.62
N SER A 576 12.03 -20.62 11.51
CA SER A 576 12.40 -19.45 12.33
C SER A 576 13.69 -19.66 13.14
N GLU A 577 13.94 -20.88 13.64
CA GLU A 577 15.14 -21.21 14.42
C GLU A 577 16.40 -21.32 13.55
N HIS A 578 16.32 -21.95 12.38
CA HIS A 578 17.45 -22.12 11.45
C HIS A 578 17.84 -20.83 10.70
N THR A 579 16.86 -19.98 10.35
CA THR A 579 17.19 -18.65 9.80
C THR A 579 17.87 -17.75 10.83
N ASN A 580 17.51 -17.87 12.12
CA ASN A 580 18.18 -17.14 13.18
C ASN A 580 19.65 -17.56 13.33
N GLU A 581 19.98 -18.85 13.19
CA GLU A 581 21.37 -19.33 13.23
C GLU A 581 22.21 -18.84 12.03
N ARG A 582 21.67 -18.89 10.80
CA ARG A 582 22.37 -18.39 9.60
C ARG A 582 22.54 -16.86 9.58
N LEU A 583 21.58 -16.12 10.15
CA LEU A 583 21.69 -14.67 10.32
C LEU A 583 22.74 -14.29 11.38
N MET A 584 22.92 -15.12 12.41
CA MET A 584 24.01 -14.98 13.38
C MET A 584 25.38 -15.25 12.77
N GLU A 585 25.51 -16.18 11.81
CA GLU A 585 26.77 -16.37 11.07
C GLU A 585 27.10 -15.20 10.11
N LYS A 586 26.09 -14.59 9.46
CA LYS A 586 26.30 -13.36 8.66
C LYS A 586 26.68 -12.13 9.49
N ARG A 587 26.35 -12.11 10.80
CA ARG A 587 26.74 -11.08 11.78
C ARG A 587 28.24 -10.91 11.91
N ASP A 588 29.00 -11.98 11.73
CA ASP A 588 30.45 -12.01 11.96
C ASP A 588 31.26 -11.60 10.71
N LEU A 589 30.61 -11.48 9.55
CA LEU A 589 31.23 -11.11 8.27
C LEU A 589 30.93 -9.66 7.83
N GLU A 590 29.78 -9.09 8.20
CA GLU A 590 29.38 -7.73 7.80
C GLU A 590 29.18 -6.84 9.03
N GLY A 591 30.20 -6.03 9.33
CA GLY A 591 30.26 -5.19 10.53
C GLY A 591 29.04 -4.29 10.75
N GLY A 592 28.25 -4.63 11.78
CA GLY A 592 27.53 -3.67 12.63
C GLY A 592 26.50 -2.76 11.96
N LEU A 593 25.59 -3.30 11.14
CA LEU A 593 24.37 -2.61 10.72
C LEU A 593 23.16 -3.02 11.58
N ASP A 594 22.27 -2.06 11.85
CA ASP A 594 21.10 -2.12 12.75
C ASP A 594 20.14 -3.28 12.39
N VAL A 595 20.07 -4.29 13.28
CA VAL A 595 19.38 -5.57 13.07
C VAL A 595 17.89 -5.53 13.49
N SER A 596 17.44 -4.42 14.09
CA SER A 596 16.07 -4.30 14.61
C SER A 596 15.00 -4.44 13.51
N GLY A 597 15.30 -4.03 12.27
CA GLY A 597 14.39 -4.17 11.12
C GLY A 597 14.49 -5.50 10.35
N LEU A 598 15.41 -6.40 10.70
CA LEU A 598 15.57 -7.71 10.02
C LEU A 598 14.76 -8.82 10.70
N HIS A 599 14.58 -8.75 12.02
CA HIS A 599 13.72 -9.68 12.76
C HIS A 599 12.24 -9.55 12.36
N GLU A 600 11.79 -8.32 12.09
CA GLU A 600 10.44 -8.03 11.55
C GLU A 600 10.22 -8.59 10.15
N LYS A 601 11.27 -8.63 9.30
CA LYS A 601 11.15 -9.15 7.93
C LYS A 601 10.98 -10.66 7.88
N SER A 602 11.73 -11.41 8.70
CA SER A 602 11.63 -12.87 8.75
C SER A 602 10.32 -13.36 9.33
N SER A 603 9.77 -12.69 10.37
CA SER A 603 8.45 -13.06 10.91
C SER A 603 7.31 -12.62 9.99
N GLY A 604 7.46 -11.49 9.28
CA GLY A 604 6.48 -11.02 8.30
C GLY A 604 6.26 -12.01 7.16
N GLY A 605 7.33 -12.59 6.60
CA GLY A 605 7.23 -13.59 5.52
C GLY A 605 6.46 -14.85 5.93
N GLU A 606 6.70 -15.36 7.14
CA GLU A 606 6.01 -16.52 7.70
C GLU A 606 4.49 -16.27 7.84
N VAL A 607 4.13 -15.11 8.40
CA VAL A 607 2.74 -14.69 8.57
C VAL A 607 2.05 -14.60 7.22
N LEU A 608 2.67 -13.96 6.22
CA LEU A 608 2.11 -13.83 4.87
C LEU A 608 1.88 -15.19 4.18
N LEU A 609 2.77 -16.16 4.40
CA LEU A 609 2.55 -17.52 3.90
C LEU A 609 1.36 -18.18 4.59
N ARG A 610 1.22 -18.06 5.92
CA ARG A 610 0.05 -18.57 6.65
C ARG A 610 -1.24 -17.92 6.17
N THR A 611 -1.26 -16.61 5.98
CA THR A 611 -2.40 -15.87 5.39
C THR A 611 -2.79 -16.46 4.03
N SER A 612 -1.80 -16.78 3.19
CA SER A 612 -2.05 -17.36 1.86
C SER A 612 -2.57 -18.81 1.94
N ILE A 613 -2.13 -19.60 2.91
CA ILE A 613 -2.70 -20.94 3.18
C ILE A 613 -4.15 -20.83 3.63
N VAL A 614 -4.47 -19.90 4.54
CA VAL A 614 -5.85 -19.64 4.98
C VAL A 614 -6.70 -19.17 3.79
N GLY A 615 -6.14 -18.32 2.91
CA GLY A 615 -6.77 -17.87 1.67
C GLY A 615 -7.12 -19.03 0.73
N LEU A 616 -6.18 -19.93 0.47
CA LEU A 616 -6.42 -21.13 -0.34
C LEU A 616 -7.52 -22.02 0.26
N LEU A 617 -7.45 -22.30 1.56
CA LEU A 617 -8.49 -23.08 2.24
C LEU A 617 -9.86 -22.41 2.12
N THR A 618 -9.91 -21.08 2.25
CA THR A 618 -11.15 -20.31 2.11
C THR A 618 -11.71 -20.40 0.70
N ALA A 619 -10.86 -20.26 -0.32
CA ALA A 619 -11.22 -20.42 -1.72
C ALA A 619 -11.79 -21.83 -2.00
N LEU A 620 -11.13 -22.88 -1.50
CA LEU A 620 -11.60 -24.27 -1.61
C LEU A 620 -12.96 -24.46 -0.94
N MET A 621 -13.14 -23.96 0.28
CA MET A 621 -14.40 -24.08 1.01
C MET A 621 -15.55 -23.37 0.29
N ARG A 622 -15.30 -22.17 -0.27
CA ARG A 622 -16.30 -21.45 -1.09
C ARG A 622 -16.62 -22.18 -2.40
N LYS A 623 -15.64 -22.84 -3.01
CA LYS A 623 -15.76 -23.47 -4.34
C LYS A 623 -16.38 -24.87 -4.30
N VAL A 624 -15.87 -25.72 -3.40
CA VAL A 624 -16.18 -27.17 -3.31
C VAL A 624 -16.35 -27.63 -1.85
N GLY A 625 -16.82 -26.75 -0.97
CA GLY A 625 -16.91 -26.99 0.46
C GLY A 625 -17.62 -28.28 0.88
N ALA A 626 -18.65 -28.71 0.16
CA ALA A 626 -19.32 -29.99 0.43
C ALA A 626 -18.38 -31.20 0.31
N VAL A 627 -17.43 -31.17 -0.62
CA VAL A 627 -16.39 -32.20 -0.78
C VAL A 627 -15.32 -32.05 0.29
N CYS A 628 -14.88 -30.81 0.57
CA CYS A 628 -13.87 -30.53 1.60
C CYS A 628 -14.29 -31.00 3.00
N VAL A 629 -15.58 -30.89 3.36
CA VAL A 629 -16.12 -31.38 4.64
C VAL A 629 -16.19 -32.91 4.69
N GLN A 630 -16.37 -33.58 3.54
CA GLN A 630 -16.41 -35.04 3.45
C GLN A 630 -15.02 -35.68 3.50
N VAL A 631 -14.01 -35.00 2.93
CA VAL A 631 -12.61 -35.45 2.97
C VAL A 631 -12.05 -35.23 4.37
N GLU A 632 -11.88 -36.30 5.14
CA GLU A 632 -11.49 -36.25 6.55
C GLU A 632 -10.20 -35.45 6.78
N ARG A 633 -9.18 -35.67 5.94
CA ARG A 633 -7.89 -34.98 6.03
C ARG A 633 -8.02 -33.47 5.82
N MET A 634 -8.82 -33.06 4.85
CA MET A 634 -9.07 -31.64 4.55
C MET A 634 -9.86 -30.99 5.68
N ASN A 635 -10.94 -31.61 6.13
CA ASN A 635 -11.75 -31.09 7.23
C ASN A 635 -10.91 -30.93 8.51
N ARG A 636 -10.07 -31.92 8.85
CA ARG A 636 -9.16 -31.85 10.00
C ARG A 636 -8.16 -30.69 9.87
N MET A 637 -7.61 -30.46 8.67
CA MET A 637 -6.71 -29.34 8.40
C MET A 637 -7.41 -27.99 8.60
N VAL A 638 -8.61 -27.81 8.03
CA VAL A 638 -9.39 -26.56 8.18
C VAL A 638 -9.68 -26.27 9.65
N ILE A 639 -10.13 -27.27 10.41
CA ILE A 639 -10.40 -27.09 11.85
C ILE A 639 -9.13 -26.73 12.63
N ALA A 640 -8.00 -27.39 12.34
CA ALA A 640 -6.73 -27.10 13.02
C ALA A 640 -6.22 -25.67 12.71
N VAL A 641 -6.32 -25.25 11.46
CA VAL A 641 -5.95 -23.88 11.03
C VAL A 641 -6.86 -22.84 11.69
N LEU A 642 -8.16 -23.10 11.77
CA LEU A 642 -9.10 -22.21 12.48
C LEU A 642 -8.79 -22.11 13.97
N GLN A 643 -8.52 -23.24 14.63
CA GLN A 643 -8.15 -23.25 16.05
C GLN A 643 -6.86 -22.46 16.33
N PHE A 644 -5.91 -22.45 15.38
CA PHE A 644 -4.70 -21.63 15.50
C PHE A 644 -4.98 -20.15 15.20
N SER A 645 -5.69 -19.87 14.11
CA SER A 645 -5.90 -18.50 13.59
C SER A 645 -6.84 -17.67 14.48
N LEU A 646 -7.73 -18.34 15.23
CA LEU A 646 -8.69 -17.68 16.14
C LEU A 646 -8.21 -17.66 17.60
N ASP A 647 -7.03 -18.21 17.90
CA ASP A 647 -6.48 -18.23 19.26
C ASP A 647 -5.75 -16.92 19.59
N MET A 648 -6.42 -16.05 20.33
CA MET A 648 -5.89 -14.77 20.79
C MET A 648 -4.78 -14.91 21.85
N SER A 649 -4.54 -16.12 22.38
CA SER A 649 -3.51 -16.35 23.42
C SER A 649 -2.14 -16.72 22.86
N LYS A 650 -2.05 -17.13 21.59
CA LYS A 650 -0.80 -17.56 20.96
C LYS A 650 -0.12 -16.41 20.22
N GLU A 651 1.17 -16.22 20.47
CA GLU A 651 2.02 -15.33 19.67
C GLU A 651 2.03 -15.80 18.20
N GLY A 652 1.70 -14.90 17.27
CA GLY A 652 1.68 -15.17 15.82
C GLY A 652 0.38 -15.73 15.22
N GLY A 653 -0.59 -16.16 16.03
CA GLY A 653 -1.89 -16.66 15.57
C GLY A 653 -2.94 -15.55 15.43
N GLY A 654 -3.77 -15.40 16.47
CA GLY A 654 -4.92 -14.48 16.47
C GLY A 654 -4.60 -12.99 16.27
N LEU A 655 -3.36 -12.55 16.50
CA LEU A 655 -3.01 -11.14 16.28
C LEU A 655 -2.97 -10.77 14.79
N TYR A 656 -2.60 -11.72 13.91
CA TYR A 656 -2.37 -11.45 12.48
C TYR A 656 -3.30 -12.22 11.54
N LEU A 657 -3.93 -13.30 11.99
CA LEU A 657 -4.72 -14.21 11.14
C LEU A 657 -6.21 -14.23 11.48
N VAL A 658 -6.67 -13.44 12.45
CA VAL A 658 -8.05 -13.57 12.95
C VAL A 658 -9.09 -13.14 11.90
N GLU A 659 -8.76 -12.16 11.05
CA GLU A 659 -9.65 -11.69 9.99
C GLU A 659 -9.83 -12.79 8.93
N GLU A 660 -8.73 -13.32 8.40
CA GLU A 660 -8.75 -14.42 7.43
C GLU A 660 -9.28 -15.72 8.04
N GLY A 661 -8.99 -15.95 9.32
CA GLY A 661 -9.55 -17.03 10.12
C GLY A 661 -11.08 -16.94 10.21
N CYS A 662 -11.64 -15.74 10.44
CA CYS A 662 -13.08 -15.52 10.45
C CYS A 662 -13.70 -15.72 9.06
N GLU A 663 -12.99 -15.35 7.98
CA GLU A 663 -13.44 -15.63 6.62
C GLU A 663 -13.51 -17.12 6.32
N LEU A 664 -12.44 -17.86 6.65
CA LEU A 664 -12.40 -19.32 6.52
C LEU A 664 -13.50 -19.96 7.38
N TRP A 665 -13.73 -19.43 8.57
CA TRP A 665 -14.75 -19.93 9.48
C TRP A 665 -16.14 -19.75 8.88
N SER A 666 -16.46 -18.56 8.37
CA SER A 666 -17.72 -18.31 7.67
C SER A 666 -17.90 -19.23 6.46
N ALA A 667 -16.84 -19.46 5.68
CA ALA A 667 -16.87 -20.40 4.55
C ALA A 667 -17.13 -21.85 5.00
N LEU A 668 -16.54 -22.29 6.12
CA LEU A 668 -16.79 -23.60 6.71
C LEU A 668 -18.25 -23.78 7.12
N ILE A 669 -18.83 -22.81 7.81
CA ILE A 669 -20.23 -22.89 8.24
C ILE A 669 -21.17 -22.90 7.03
N ALA A 670 -20.90 -22.06 6.02
CA ALA A 670 -21.70 -22.04 4.80
C ALA A 670 -21.62 -23.35 3.99
N ALA A 671 -20.49 -24.06 4.04
CA ALA A 671 -20.30 -25.35 3.39
C ALA A 671 -20.89 -26.53 4.17
N SER A 672 -21.05 -26.38 5.49
CA SER A 672 -21.53 -27.45 6.37
C SER A 672 -23.03 -27.68 6.20
N THR A 673 -23.44 -28.93 6.02
CA THR A 673 -24.86 -29.30 5.91
C THR A 673 -25.48 -29.75 7.24
N LYS A 674 -24.67 -29.93 8.28
CA LYS A 674 -25.09 -30.40 9.60
C LYS A 674 -24.36 -29.62 10.69
N TYR A 675 -25.06 -29.36 11.79
CA TYR A 675 -24.49 -28.77 12.99
C TYR A 675 -23.73 -29.84 13.80
N THR A 676 -22.47 -30.10 13.42
CA THR A 676 -21.65 -31.15 14.06
C THR A 676 -20.99 -30.69 15.36
N LYS A 677 -20.44 -31.64 16.13
CA LYS A 677 -19.74 -31.34 17.39
C LYS A 677 -18.51 -30.46 17.18
N GLU A 678 -17.77 -30.69 16.10
CA GLU A 678 -16.56 -29.93 15.77
C GLU A 678 -16.89 -28.47 15.47
N VAL A 679 -17.94 -28.24 14.67
CA VAL A 679 -18.45 -26.91 14.35
C VAL A 679 -18.99 -26.20 15.61
N ARG A 680 -19.73 -26.92 16.46
CA ARG A 680 -20.23 -26.43 17.76
C ARG A 680 -19.09 -25.95 18.66
N MET A 681 -17.98 -26.67 18.72
CA MET A 681 -16.83 -26.34 19.59
C MET A 681 -16.05 -25.08 19.18
N LEU A 682 -16.24 -24.56 17.96
CA LEU A 682 -15.59 -23.33 17.51
C LEU A 682 -16.31 -22.06 18.00
N PHE A 683 -17.63 -22.11 18.25
CA PHE A 683 -18.41 -20.92 18.61
C PHE A 683 -17.85 -20.12 19.80
N PRO A 684 -17.37 -20.73 20.91
CA PRO A 684 -16.80 -19.98 22.03
C PRO A 684 -15.63 -19.05 21.66
N MET A 685 -15.00 -19.23 20.51
CA MET A 685 -13.95 -18.32 20.04
C MET A 685 -14.48 -16.92 19.75
N THR A 686 -15.78 -16.73 19.41
CA THR A 686 -16.35 -15.39 19.19
C THR A 686 -16.21 -14.49 20.41
N GLU A 687 -16.39 -15.04 21.62
CA GLU A 687 -16.27 -14.28 22.85
C GLU A 687 -14.83 -13.90 23.14
N ARG A 688 -13.87 -14.77 22.81
CA ARG A 688 -12.44 -14.50 22.99
C ARG A 688 -11.97 -13.36 22.08
N ILE A 689 -12.38 -13.38 20.81
CA ILE A 689 -12.03 -12.36 19.82
C ILE A 689 -12.59 -11.00 20.27
N LEU A 690 -13.90 -10.93 20.55
CA LEU A 690 -14.56 -9.69 20.97
C LEU A 690 -14.34 -9.33 22.44
N GLY A 691 -13.57 -10.12 23.17
CA GLY A 691 -13.12 -9.84 24.52
C GLY A 691 -11.91 -8.91 24.57
N VAL A 692 -11.14 -8.84 23.48
CA VAL A 692 -9.94 -7.99 23.35
C VAL A 692 -10.34 -6.58 22.88
N ASP A 693 -10.97 -6.50 21.70
CA ASP A 693 -11.48 -5.28 21.08
C ASP A 693 -12.68 -5.58 20.16
N PHE A 694 -13.14 -4.58 19.40
CA PHE A 694 -14.26 -4.71 18.47
C PHE A 694 -13.85 -4.53 17.00
N ASP A 695 -12.57 -4.70 16.68
CA ASP A 695 -12.09 -4.49 15.31
C ASP A 695 -12.66 -5.54 14.35
N ASN A 696 -12.83 -6.78 14.82
CA ASN A 696 -13.39 -7.92 14.07
C ASN A 696 -14.90 -8.14 14.29
N LEU A 697 -15.62 -7.10 14.75
CA LEU A 697 -17.03 -7.22 15.14
C LEU A 697 -17.91 -7.74 13.99
N ARG A 698 -17.69 -7.24 12.78
CA ARG A 698 -18.57 -7.52 11.63
C ARG A 698 -18.39 -8.95 11.14
N GLU A 699 -17.17 -9.42 11.15
CA GLU A 699 -16.73 -10.75 10.75
C GLU A 699 -17.31 -11.78 11.72
N VAL A 700 -17.19 -11.51 13.02
CA VAL A 700 -17.81 -12.33 14.08
C VAL A 700 -19.33 -12.34 13.95
N PHE A 701 -19.99 -11.21 13.69
CA PHE A 701 -21.44 -11.18 13.48
C PHE A 701 -21.90 -11.97 12.25
N ARG A 702 -21.13 -11.95 11.16
CA ARG A 702 -21.40 -12.77 9.98
C ARG A 702 -21.31 -14.26 10.29
N VAL A 703 -20.32 -14.65 11.10
CA VAL A 703 -20.20 -16.04 11.59
C VAL A 703 -21.40 -16.40 12.46
N MET A 704 -21.77 -15.56 13.42
CA MET A 704 -22.94 -15.79 14.29
C MET A 704 -24.25 -15.95 13.50
N GLU A 705 -24.46 -15.13 12.47
CA GLU A 705 -25.60 -15.27 11.56
C GLU A 705 -25.57 -16.64 10.85
N SER A 706 -24.39 -17.08 10.40
CA SER A 706 -24.21 -18.38 9.75
C SER A 706 -24.51 -19.54 10.70
N TYR A 707 -24.14 -19.43 11.97
CA TYR A 707 -24.46 -20.44 13.01
C TYR A 707 -25.95 -20.54 13.28
N ALA A 708 -26.64 -19.40 13.38
CA ALA A 708 -28.09 -19.40 13.55
C ALA A 708 -28.82 -20.06 12.37
N LEU A 709 -28.29 -19.94 11.15
CA LEU A 709 -28.81 -20.63 9.97
C LEU A 709 -28.58 -22.14 10.00
N LEU A 710 -27.39 -22.58 10.44
CA LEU A 710 -27.01 -23.99 10.43
C LEU A 710 -27.61 -24.78 11.59
N GLY A 711 -27.56 -24.23 12.81
CA GLY A 711 -27.96 -24.91 14.05
C GLY A 711 -29.38 -24.60 14.51
N GLY A 712 -30.02 -23.53 13.99
CA GLY A 712 -31.39 -23.17 14.32
C GLY A 712 -31.65 -23.11 15.83
N ASP A 713 -32.73 -23.77 16.27
CA ASP A 713 -33.15 -23.81 17.68
C ASP A 713 -32.12 -24.53 18.57
N GLU A 714 -31.39 -25.55 18.05
CA GLU A 714 -30.36 -26.25 18.83
C GLU A 714 -29.22 -25.30 19.23
N PHE A 715 -28.79 -24.46 18.28
CA PHE A 715 -27.78 -23.42 18.53
C PHE A 715 -28.29 -22.35 19.50
N MET A 716 -29.52 -21.86 19.31
CA MET A 716 -30.09 -20.81 20.17
C MET A 716 -30.27 -21.29 21.62
N ASN A 717 -30.63 -22.56 21.83
CA ASN A 717 -30.79 -23.13 23.17
C ASN A 717 -29.46 -23.27 23.93
N GLU A 718 -28.34 -23.41 23.23
CA GLU A 718 -27.03 -23.60 23.85
C GLU A 718 -26.22 -22.29 23.97
N PHE A 719 -26.23 -21.46 22.93
CA PHE A 719 -25.37 -20.28 22.83
C PHE A 719 -26.15 -18.95 22.79
N GLY A 720 -27.48 -18.99 22.92
CA GLY A 720 -28.33 -17.79 22.90
C GLY A 720 -27.92 -16.75 23.96
N ASP A 721 -27.61 -17.19 25.18
CA ASP A 721 -27.17 -16.29 26.26
C ASP A 721 -25.80 -15.66 25.98
N ALA A 722 -24.86 -16.42 25.40
CA ALA A 722 -23.55 -15.90 25.02
C ALA A 722 -23.67 -14.87 23.87
N LEU A 723 -24.45 -15.18 22.84
CA LEU A 723 -24.74 -14.28 21.73
C LEU A 723 -25.37 -12.97 22.23
N LYS A 724 -26.32 -13.08 23.16
CA LYS A 724 -26.96 -11.93 23.79
C LYS A 724 -25.97 -11.08 24.60
N SER A 725 -25.11 -11.70 25.40
CA SER A 725 -24.06 -11.02 26.17
C SER A 725 -23.13 -10.22 25.26
N ILE A 726 -22.70 -10.83 24.15
CA ILE A 726 -21.82 -10.18 23.16
C ILE A 726 -22.51 -8.98 22.51
N LEU A 727 -23.76 -9.14 22.04
CA LEU A 727 -24.51 -8.06 21.40
C LEU A 727 -24.79 -6.89 22.36
N MET A 728 -25.15 -7.17 23.60
CA MET A 728 -25.36 -6.15 24.63
C MET A 728 -24.08 -5.35 24.91
N ARG A 729 -22.93 -6.04 25.00
CA ARG A 729 -21.62 -5.41 25.19
C ARG A 729 -21.26 -4.51 24.00
N ALA A 730 -21.46 -5.00 22.78
CA ALA A 730 -21.18 -4.24 21.56
C ALA A 730 -22.01 -2.95 21.50
N LEU A 731 -23.33 -3.02 21.72
CA LEU A 731 -24.23 -1.86 21.67
C LEU A 731 -23.92 -0.74 22.67
N GLY A 732 -23.12 -1.00 23.71
CA GLY A 732 -22.70 -0.01 24.70
C GLY A 732 -21.29 0.56 24.48
N ALA A 733 -20.50 -0.04 23.59
CA ALA A 733 -19.06 0.22 23.51
C ALA A 733 -18.55 0.59 22.10
N VAL A 734 -19.42 0.55 21.08
CA VAL A 734 -19.05 0.80 19.68
C VAL A 734 -19.65 2.09 19.12
N LYS A 735 -19.03 2.61 18.05
CA LYS A 735 -19.55 3.76 17.28
C LYS A 735 -20.72 3.33 16.38
N ASP A 736 -21.37 4.30 15.74
CA ASP A 736 -22.52 4.11 14.84
C ASP A 736 -22.41 2.89 13.90
N ARG A 737 -21.25 2.69 13.25
CA ARG A 737 -21.04 1.54 12.36
C ARG A 737 -21.22 0.19 13.05
N GLY A 738 -20.73 0.05 14.28
CA GLY A 738 -20.89 -1.18 15.07
C GLY A 738 -22.33 -1.38 15.54
N CYS A 739 -23.03 -0.30 15.91
CA CYS A 739 -24.45 -0.36 16.27
C CYS A 739 -25.31 -0.78 15.08
N LEU A 740 -24.98 -0.31 13.87
CA LEU A 740 -25.65 -0.72 12.63
C LEU A 740 -25.39 -2.20 12.32
N ALA A 741 -24.15 -2.67 12.47
CA ALA A 741 -23.83 -4.09 12.29
C ALA A 741 -24.58 -4.99 13.28
N ALA A 742 -24.72 -4.55 14.54
CA ALA A 742 -25.52 -5.24 15.56
C ALA A 742 -27.01 -5.26 15.20
N ALA A 743 -27.54 -4.15 14.67
CA ALA A 743 -28.92 -4.08 14.20
C ALA A 743 -29.17 -5.03 13.01
N ASP A 744 -28.22 -5.18 12.10
CA ASP A 744 -28.32 -6.06 10.94
C ASP A 744 -28.39 -7.55 11.35
N ILE A 745 -27.51 -8.00 12.25
CA ILE A 745 -27.59 -9.39 12.75
C ILE A 745 -28.90 -9.65 13.50
N LEU A 746 -29.35 -8.73 14.36
CA LEU A 746 -30.64 -8.84 15.05
C LEU A 746 -31.80 -8.92 14.07
N ASN A 747 -31.74 -8.12 13.01
CA ASN A 747 -32.72 -8.12 11.94
C ASN A 747 -32.78 -9.49 11.24
N SER A 748 -31.62 -10.09 10.95
CA SER A 748 -31.54 -11.45 10.42
C SER A 748 -32.12 -12.47 11.39
N MET A 749 -31.77 -12.42 12.69
CA MET A 749 -32.31 -13.35 13.69
C MET A 749 -33.84 -13.29 13.79
N LEU A 750 -34.44 -12.09 13.79
CA LEU A 750 -35.90 -11.93 13.81
C LEU A 750 -36.59 -12.50 12.57
N ILE A 751 -35.92 -12.50 11.41
CA ILE A 751 -36.45 -13.12 10.19
C ILE A 751 -36.37 -14.65 10.29
N ARG A 752 -35.28 -15.19 10.86
CA ARG A 752 -35.04 -16.64 10.92
C ARG A 752 -35.85 -17.35 11.99
N PHE A 753 -36.13 -16.67 13.10
CA PHE A 753 -36.93 -17.21 14.21
C PHE A 753 -38.24 -16.44 14.37
N PRO A 754 -39.22 -16.57 13.46
CA PRO A 754 -40.45 -15.78 13.52
C PRO A 754 -41.29 -16.07 14.77
N GLY A 755 -41.22 -17.30 15.31
CA GLY A 755 -41.98 -17.69 16.51
C GLY A 755 -41.33 -17.25 17.82
N GLN A 756 -40.01 -17.40 17.95
CA GLN A 756 -39.27 -17.25 19.22
C GLN A 756 -38.25 -16.11 19.21
N GLY A 757 -38.01 -15.45 18.08
CA GLY A 757 -36.95 -14.45 17.92
C GLY A 757 -37.14 -13.23 18.81
N VAL A 758 -38.39 -12.79 19.02
CA VAL A 758 -38.69 -11.69 19.95
C VAL A 758 -38.36 -12.10 21.39
N ARG A 759 -38.73 -13.33 21.79
CA ARG A 759 -38.37 -13.88 23.09
C ARG A 759 -36.86 -13.97 23.31
N TYR A 760 -36.09 -14.48 22.35
CA TYR A 760 -34.63 -14.59 22.49
C TYR A 760 -33.95 -13.22 22.61
N MET A 761 -34.44 -12.20 21.89
CA MET A 761 -33.79 -10.89 21.83
C MET A 761 -34.46 -9.84 22.74
N ALA A 762 -35.41 -10.22 23.61
CA ALA A 762 -36.25 -9.27 24.36
C ALA A 762 -35.45 -8.24 25.16
N GLU A 763 -34.39 -8.65 25.85
CA GLU A 763 -33.53 -7.74 26.62
C GLU A 763 -32.78 -6.73 25.74
N ILE A 764 -32.27 -7.16 24.59
CA ILE A 764 -31.58 -6.28 23.64
C ILE A 764 -32.58 -5.28 23.04
N LEU A 765 -33.78 -5.75 22.68
CA LEU A 765 -34.85 -4.89 22.18
C LEU A 765 -35.28 -3.86 23.25
N ARG A 766 -35.33 -4.24 24.54
CA ARG A 766 -35.60 -3.30 25.64
C ARG A 766 -34.51 -2.24 25.78
N ASP A 767 -33.23 -2.63 25.72
CA ASP A 767 -32.11 -1.68 25.78
C ASP A 767 -32.13 -0.70 24.60
N MET A 768 -32.37 -1.20 23.38
CA MET A 768 -32.54 -0.36 22.19
C MET A 768 -33.71 0.60 22.32
N LEU A 769 -34.86 0.12 22.79
CA LEU A 769 -36.04 0.95 23.04
C LEU A 769 -35.72 2.08 24.04
N ALA A 770 -35.06 1.76 25.14
CA ALA A 770 -34.66 2.74 26.16
C ALA A 770 -33.68 3.78 25.59
N LYS A 771 -32.72 3.38 24.77
CA LYS A 771 -31.75 4.27 24.11
C LYS A 771 -32.42 5.22 23.10
N VAL A 772 -33.38 4.71 22.32
CA VAL A 772 -34.19 5.51 21.40
C VAL A 772 -35.02 6.53 22.17
N PHE A 773 -35.71 6.13 23.24
CA PHE A 773 -36.51 7.04 24.07
C PHE A 773 -35.66 8.11 24.74
N ALA A 774 -34.46 7.75 25.19
CA ALA A 774 -33.53 8.69 25.80
C ALA A 774 -32.84 9.64 24.80
N LYS A 775 -33.08 9.48 23.48
CA LYS A 775 -32.44 10.25 22.38
C LYS A 775 -30.91 10.31 22.52
N ARG A 776 -30.30 9.21 22.97
CA ARG A 776 -28.84 9.11 23.23
C ARG A 776 -28.02 8.75 22.00
N GLU A 777 -28.67 8.15 20.99
CA GLU A 777 -28.02 7.67 19.78
C GLU A 777 -28.07 8.72 18.66
N SER A 778 -27.17 8.58 17.69
CA SER A 778 -27.23 9.39 16.46
C SER A 778 -28.54 9.11 15.69
N GLN A 779 -28.96 10.05 14.84
CA GLN A 779 -30.19 9.90 14.07
C GLN A 779 -30.17 8.65 13.15
N VAL A 780 -28.98 8.28 12.64
CA VAL A 780 -28.81 7.11 11.78
C VAL A 780 -29.01 5.81 12.57
N VAL A 781 -28.41 5.71 13.75
CA VAL A 781 -28.55 4.55 14.65
C VAL A 781 -29.99 4.46 15.17
N SER A 782 -30.58 5.59 15.57
CA SER A 782 -31.99 5.68 15.96
C SER A 782 -32.92 5.14 14.87
N CYS A 783 -32.72 5.53 13.61
CA CYS A 783 -33.52 5.01 12.49
C CYS A 783 -33.38 3.48 12.32
N ALA A 784 -32.17 2.93 12.50
CA ALA A 784 -31.94 1.50 12.41
C ALA A 784 -32.61 0.73 13.57
N PHE A 785 -32.48 1.22 14.81
CA PHE A 785 -33.13 0.61 15.98
C PHE A 785 -34.65 0.67 15.86
N VAL A 786 -35.20 1.82 15.48
CA VAL A 786 -36.64 1.97 15.26
C VAL A 786 -37.13 1.05 14.14
N GLY A 787 -36.39 0.92 13.03
CA GLY A 787 -36.70 -0.01 11.95
C GLY A 787 -36.61 -1.49 12.35
N LEU A 788 -35.73 -1.82 13.30
CA LEU A 788 -35.61 -3.16 13.89
C LEU A 788 -36.74 -3.44 14.89
N LEU A 789 -37.07 -2.49 15.77
CA LEU A 789 -38.21 -2.58 16.68
C LEU A 789 -39.51 -2.77 15.89
N ALA A 790 -39.71 -2.01 14.81
CA ALA A 790 -40.84 -2.19 13.90
C ALA A 790 -40.91 -3.62 13.31
N ARG A 791 -39.76 -4.24 13.02
CA ARG A 791 -39.70 -5.64 12.60
C ARG A 791 -40.14 -6.56 13.72
N ALA A 792 -39.61 -6.39 14.93
CA ALA A 792 -39.96 -7.23 16.07
C ALA A 792 -41.47 -7.20 16.37
N VAL A 793 -42.09 -6.02 16.31
CA VAL A 793 -43.55 -5.87 16.44
C VAL A 793 -44.27 -6.66 15.36
N LEU A 794 -43.90 -6.49 14.08
CA LEU A 794 -44.51 -7.18 12.93
C LEU A 794 -44.30 -8.71 12.96
N THR A 795 -43.22 -9.19 13.56
CA THR A 795 -42.91 -10.61 13.66
C THR A 795 -43.81 -11.30 14.69
N ASN A 796 -43.87 -10.79 15.93
CA ASN A 796 -44.71 -11.34 16.98
C ASN A 796 -45.08 -10.25 18.00
N ILE A 797 -46.23 -9.61 17.77
CA ILE A 797 -46.70 -8.51 18.62
C ILE A 797 -47.00 -8.97 20.05
N GLU A 798 -47.55 -10.16 20.27
CA GLU A 798 -47.95 -10.62 21.61
C GLU A 798 -46.76 -10.81 22.55
N GLU A 799 -45.67 -11.39 22.04
CA GLU A 799 -44.42 -11.50 22.78
C GLU A 799 -43.74 -10.14 22.95
N PHE A 800 -43.78 -9.27 21.94
CA PHE A 800 -43.21 -7.92 22.04
C PHE A 800 -43.93 -7.09 23.10
N GLU A 801 -45.26 -7.14 23.15
CA GLU A 801 -46.09 -6.49 24.16
C GLU A 801 -45.74 -6.98 25.56
N THR A 802 -45.59 -8.29 25.74
CA THR A 802 -45.37 -8.90 27.06
C THR A 802 -43.93 -8.74 27.53
N LEU A 803 -42.95 -8.92 26.65
CA LEU A 803 -41.54 -9.00 27.02
C LEU A 803 -40.78 -7.69 26.80
N VAL A 804 -41.14 -6.88 25.81
CA VAL A 804 -40.41 -5.63 25.50
C VAL A 804 -41.13 -4.41 26.05
N LEU A 805 -42.43 -4.29 25.77
CA LEU A 805 -43.24 -3.19 26.30
C LEU A 805 -43.68 -3.42 27.75
N GLU A 806 -43.57 -4.65 28.27
CA GLU A 806 -44.01 -5.03 29.63
C GLU A 806 -45.49 -4.70 29.88
N ARG A 807 -46.30 -4.67 28.81
CA ARG A 807 -47.71 -4.23 28.78
C ARG A 807 -47.92 -2.79 29.27
N ASP A 808 -46.91 -1.95 29.16
CA ASP A 808 -46.99 -0.52 29.46
C ASP A 808 -47.49 0.27 28.23
N GLU A 809 -48.69 0.85 28.37
CA GLU A 809 -49.31 1.65 27.32
C GLU A 809 -48.48 2.91 26.98
N SER A 810 -47.78 3.49 27.95
CA SER A 810 -46.97 4.70 27.74
C SER A 810 -45.79 4.42 26.79
N LYS A 811 -45.10 3.29 26.98
CA LYS A 811 -44.02 2.85 26.08
C LYS A 811 -44.53 2.58 24.66
N CYS A 812 -45.76 2.10 24.50
CA CYS A 812 -46.37 1.89 23.19
C CYS A 812 -46.59 3.24 22.47
N VAL A 813 -47.08 4.23 23.21
CA VAL A 813 -47.27 5.60 22.72
C VAL A 813 -45.94 6.24 22.32
N ASP A 814 -44.92 6.14 23.16
CA ASP A 814 -43.58 6.69 22.88
C ASP A 814 -42.92 6.00 21.67
N LEU A 815 -43.12 4.69 21.51
CA LEU A 815 -42.67 3.94 20.33
C LEU A 815 -43.32 4.46 19.04
N MET A 816 -44.63 4.74 19.06
CA MET A 816 -45.33 5.31 17.91
C MET A 816 -44.79 6.69 17.54
N ASP A 817 -44.52 7.54 18.53
CA ASP A 817 -43.94 8.87 18.29
C ASP A 817 -42.55 8.74 17.68
N CYS A 818 -41.71 7.85 18.20
CA CYS A 818 -40.37 7.60 17.64
C CYS A 818 -40.44 7.06 16.20
N LEU A 819 -41.39 6.16 15.89
CA LEU A 819 -41.59 5.62 14.54
C LEU A 819 -41.99 6.71 13.53
N VAL A 820 -42.82 7.68 13.95
CA VAL A 820 -43.22 8.82 13.12
C VAL A 820 -42.08 9.83 12.97
N GLU A 821 -41.44 10.23 14.08
CA GLU A 821 -40.34 11.22 14.09
C GLU A 821 -39.16 10.80 13.22
N ASN A 822 -38.79 9.50 13.24
CA ASN A 822 -37.62 9.01 12.50
C ASN A 822 -37.91 8.71 11.01
N LEU A 823 -39.16 8.70 10.57
CA LEU A 823 -39.51 8.25 9.22
C LEU A 823 -38.87 9.10 8.11
N ASP A 824 -38.79 10.41 8.31
CA ASP A 824 -38.20 11.32 7.33
C ASP A 824 -36.68 11.12 7.15
N ALA A 825 -36.01 10.64 8.22
CA ALA A 825 -34.59 10.33 8.21
C ALA A 825 -34.28 8.91 7.68
N MET A 826 -35.30 8.08 7.44
CA MET A 826 -35.12 6.74 6.84
C MET A 826 -35.01 6.85 5.31
N TYR A 827 -33.81 6.60 4.78
CA TYR A 827 -33.55 6.67 3.32
C TYR A 827 -34.04 5.44 2.54
N GLY A 828 -34.17 4.27 3.18
CA GLY A 828 -34.55 3.02 2.52
C GLY A 828 -36.07 2.81 2.45
N LEU A 829 -36.63 2.72 1.24
CA LEU A 829 -38.07 2.50 1.02
C LEU A 829 -38.60 1.23 1.71
N ALA A 830 -37.81 0.15 1.72
CA ALA A 830 -38.17 -1.09 2.41
C ALA A 830 -38.29 -0.93 3.94
N ILE A 831 -37.44 -0.09 4.54
CA ILE A 831 -37.50 0.22 5.98
C ILE A 831 -38.71 1.11 6.27
N ARG A 832 -38.95 2.13 5.44
CA ARG A 832 -40.13 3.02 5.57
C ARG A 832 -41.44 2.24 5.48
N LYS A 833 -41.60 1.35 4.50
CA LYS A 833 -42.77 0.48 4.37
C LYS A 833 -43.01 -0.36 5.61
N ARG A 834 -41.94 -0.93 6.17
CA ARG A 834 -41.98 -1.72 7.40
C ARG A 834 -42.43 -0.88 8.60
N THR A 835 -41.87 0.30 8.76
CA THR A 835 -42.26 1.26 9.81
C THR A 835 -43.75 1.63 9.70
N VAL A 836 -44.23 1.92 8.49
CA VAL A 836 -45.66 2.21 8.25
C VAL A 836 -46.56 1.02 8.56
N ALA A 837 -46.18 -0.19 8.13
CA ALA A 837 -46.92 -1.40 8.43
C ALA A 837 -47.01 -1.65 9.94
N CYS A 838 -45.92 -1.42 10.67
CA CYS A 838 -45.88 -1.48 12.13
C CYS A 838 -46.85 -0.46 12.75
N LEU A 839 -46.80 0.81 12.33
CA LEU A 839 -47.72 1.86 12.81
C LEU A 839 -49.18 1.48 12.60
N CYS A 840 -49.53 0.93 11.43
CA CYS A 840 -50.88 0.47 11.13
C CYS A 840 -51.31 -0.68 12.06
N MET A 841 -50.40 -1.64 12.31
CA MET A 841 -50.69 -2.79 13.16
C MET A 841 -50.90 -2.39 14.62
N VAL A 842 -50.02 -1.54 15.16
CA VAL A 842 -50.14 -1.02 16.53
C VAL A 842 -51.42 -0.21 16.69
N MET A 843 -51.72 0.68 15.73
CA MET A 843 -52.94 1.50 15.77
C MET A 843 -54.22 0.67 15.70
N ARG A 844 -54.22 -0.40 14.90
CA ARG A 844 -55.35 -1.36 14.85
C ARG A 844 -55.50 -2.12 16.17
N ARG A 845 -54.38 -2.57 16.75
CA ARG A 845 -54.36 -3.38 17.97
C ARG A 845 -54.85 -2.60 19.20
N TYR A 846 -54.44 -1.34 19.31
CA TYR A 846 -54.69 -0.49 20.47
C TYR A 846 -55.70 0.64 20.21
N TRP A 847 -56.61 0.45 19.26
CA TRP A 847 -57.58 1.48 18.89
C TRP A 847 -58.46 2.00 20.05
N ALA A 848 -58.64 1.18 21.10
CA ALA A 848 -59.39 1.58 22.28
C ALA A 848 -58.71 2.72 23.08
N SER A 849 -57.38 2.84 23.01
CA SER A 849 -56.62 3.88 23.70
C SER A 849 -56.89 5.26 23.10
N GLU A 850 -57.22 6.24 23.95
CA GLU A 850 -57.36 7.63 23.51
C GLU A 850 -56.03 8.24 23.07
N ALA A 851 -54.95 7.96 23.80
CA ALA A 851 -53.61 8.47 23.49
C ALA A 851 -53.13 8.01 22.09
N ILE A 852 -53.43 6.77 21.71
CA ILE A 852 -53.08 6.22 20.40
C ILE A 852 -53.98 6.80 19.30
N ARG A 853 -55.29 6.94 19.55
CA ARG A 853 -56.22 7.56 18.58
C ARG A 853 -55.84 9.00 18.23
N MET A 854 -55.35 9.78 19.19
CA MET A 854 -54.91 11.17 18.95
C MET A 854 -53.75 11.28 17.93
N ARG A 855 -53.01 10.20 17.69
CA ARG A 855 -51.88 10.15 16.72
C ARG A 855 -52.30 9.73 15.31
N PHE A 856 -53.58 9.42 15.08
CA PHE A 856 -54.08 8.96 13.78
C PHE A 856 -53.73 9.92 12.64
N GLY A 857 -53.83 11.24 12.86
CA GLY A 857 -53.50 12.23 11.84
C GLY A 857 -52.04 12.16 11.38
N ALA A 858 -51.11 11.98 12.33
CA ALA A 858 -49.69 11.84 12.02
C ALA A 858 -49.40 10.51 11.28
N VAL A 859 -49.98 9.40 11.74
CA VAL A 859 -49.86 8.09 11.09
C VAL A 859 -50.42 8.11 9.66
N ALA A 860 -51.58 8.73 9.45
CA ALA A 860 -52.20 8.86 8.12
C ALA A 860 -51.31 9.69 7.16
N SER A 861 -50.72 10.77 7.64
CA SER A 861 -49.78 11.59 6.85
C SER A 861 -48.58 10.76 6.36
N VAL A 862 -47.98 10.01 7.29
CA VAL A 862 -46.85 9.11 7.03
C VAL A 862 -47.21 8.00 6.03
N ILE A 863 -48.39 7.39 6.14
CA ILE A 863 -48.90 6.40 5.18
C ILE A 863 -48.95 7.01 3.77
N VAL A 864 -49.57 8.18 3.63
CA VAL A 864 -49.72 8.85 2.33
C VAL A 864 -48.35 9.19 1.72
N GLN A 865 -47.40 9.65 2.55
CA GLN A 865 -46.05 9.95 2.11
C GLN A 865 -45.34 8.73 1.52
N VAL A 866 -45.39 7.58 2.20
CA VAL A 866 -44.71 6.34 1.75
C VAL A 866 -45.40 5.70 0.55
N VAL A 867 -46.73 5.72 0.50
CA VAL A 867 -47.49 5.21 -0.67
C VAL A 867 -47.16 6.03 -1.92
N ARG A 868 -47.13 7.37 -1.82
CA ARG A 868 -46.74 8.23 -2.94
C ARG A 868 -45.30 7.99 -3.41
N GLN A 869 -44.39 7.73 -2.47
CA GLN A 869 -43.01 7.37 -2.81
C GLN A 869 -42.93 6.06 -3.59
N GLU A 870 -43.71 5.04 -3.18
CA GLU A 870 -43.80 3.75 -3.90
C GLU A 870 -44.36 3.90 -5.31
N GLU A 871 -45.46 4.65 -5.47
CA GLU A 871 -46.06 4.92 -6.78
C GLU A 871 -45.08 5.62 -7.72
N ASN A 872 -44.27 6.54 -7.19
CA ASN A 872 -43.25 7.24 -7.96
C ASN A 872 -42.06 6.33 -8.31
N ALA A 873 -41.68 5.40 -7.43
CA ALA A 873 -40.64 4.40 -7.71
C ALA A 873 -41.09 3.44 -8.82
N GLY A 874 -42.31 2.90 -8.72
CA GLY A 874 -42.88 2.02 -9.75
C GLY A 874 -43.04 2.69 -11.12
N LYS A 875 -43.31 4.00 -11.16
CA LYS A 875 -43.33 4.78 -12.42
C LYS A 875 -41.95 4.96 -13.04
N ARG A 876 -40.87 5.04 -12.25
CA ARG A 876 -39.49 5.10 -12.76
C ARG A 876 -39.06 3.76 -13.34
N ASP A 877 -39.39 2.65 -12.67
CA ASP A 877 -39.08 1.31 -13.16
C ASP A 877 -39.91 0.95 -14.41
N GLY A 878 -41.14 1.47 -14.53
CA GLY A 878 -41.98 1.30 -15.72
C GLY A 878 -41.61 2.18 -16.92
N ALA A 879 -40.82 3.26 -16.71
CA ALA A 879 -40.37 4.17 -17.77
C ALA A 879 -38.91 3.93 -18.21
N GLY A 880 -38.18 3.04 -17.53
CA GLY A 880 -36.77 2.72 -17.77
C GLY A 880 -36.54 1.31 -18.33
N GLY A 881 -37.45 0.80 -19.16
CA GLY A 881 -37.24 -0.43 -19.92
C GLY A 881 -36.25 -0.23 -21.06
N GLU A 882 -34.96 -0.12 -20.74
CA GLU A 882 -33.76 -0.46 -21.53
C GLU A 882 -32.57 0.38 -21.01
N GLY A 883 -31.69 -0.24 -20.20
CA GLY A 883 -30.41 0.32 -19.81
C GLY A 883 -30.32 0.79 -18.35
N GLY A 884 -30.01 -0.14 -17.43
CA GLY A 884 -29.67 0.23 -16.05
C GLY A 884 -29.97 -0.84 -14.99
N LYS A 885 -29.53 -2.09 -15.20
CA LYS A 885 -29.44 -3.09 -14.13
C LYS A 885 -27.97 -3.43 -13.86
N GLU A 886 -27.24 -2.51 -13.25
CA GLU A 886 -26.01 -2.82 -12.53
C GLU A 886 -25.97 -2.01 -11.24
N PHE A 887 -25.48 -2.64 -10.16
CA PHE A 887 -25.35 -2.12 -8.80
C PHE A 887 -26.62 -2.06 -7.93
N CYS A 888 -27.11 -3.23 -7.49
CA CYS A 888 -27.47 -3.54 -6.09
C CYS A 888 -28.18 -4.90 -6.00
N ALA A 889 -27.41 -5.99 -6.06
CA ALA A 889 -27.90 -7.33 -5.66
C ALA A 889 -26.72 -8.28 -5.38
N ALA A 890 -25.98 -8.02 -4.30
CA ALA A 890 -25.16 -9.04 -3.65
C ALA A 890 -25.77 -9.25 -2.26
N GLY A 891 -26.44 -10.39 -2.05
CA GLY A 891 -26.94 -10.78 -0.73
C GLY A 891 -28.41 -11.22 -0.65
N CYS A 892 -28.85 -12.15 -1.52
CA CYS A 892 -29.86 -13.17 -1.21
C CYS A 892 -30.19 -13.98 -2.47
N GLN A 893 -29.43 -15.05 -2.72
CA GLN A 893 -29.93 -16.19 -3.48
C GLN A 893 -30.12 -17.35 -2.50
N VAL A 894 -31.32 -17.45 -1.93
CA VAL A 894 -31.81 -18.72 -1.37
C VAL A 894 -32.59 -19.40 -2.47
N ARG A 895 -32.10 -20.57 -2.89
CA ARG A 895 -32.77 -21.50 -3.81
C ARG A 895 -34.14 -21.86 -3.24
N GLY A 896 -35.20 -21.50 -3.96
CA GLY A 896 -36.50 -22.16 -3.87
C GLY A 896 -36.59 -23.17 -5.01
N GLY A 897 -36.52 -24.45 -4.70
CA GLY A 897 -36.88 -25.52 -5.62
C GLY A 897 -38.41 -25.63 -5.73
N GLY A 898 -38.88 -25.86 -6.95
CA GLY A 898 -40.16 -26.53 -7.17
C GLY A 898 -39.99 -28.04 -7.04
#